data_AF-A0A7V4EYE2-F1
#
_entry.id   AF-A0A7V4EYE2-F1
#
_cell.length_a   1.000
_cell.length_b   1.000
_cell.length_c   1.000
_cell.angle_alpha   90.00
_cell.angle_beta   90.00
_cell.angle_gamma   90.00
#
_symmetry.space_group_name_H-M   'P 1'
#
loop_
_entity.id
_entity.type
_entity.pdbx_description
1 polymer ?
#
loop_
_entity_poly.entity_id
_entity_poly.type
_entity_poly.pdbx_seq_one_letter_code
_entity_poly.pdbx_strand_id
1 'polypeptide(L)'
;SVVYGDVRKLELPDNSADLILASDILEHFSHRETQNILNEWARVLKPGGELIIRCPSLRLQVNAYVNGVWNADVASYMIFGGQTNPGDYHCVAFDEQSIKDKLHKAGLIVTEFYEEDTPQDRGFINLNMTVRAIKKKIEQELFESSSVPEIIAQEQNNENVQREDFFDIDDLMNLSNDFSSLENQTQNIQFDDSKSITPNEPQLNIVWEGSQFVYHSLALINREHCLNILETEAANLTIIPYEPDAFSPDLFPKYKKLKENDIRYKQDVPEEISRLPYVWIRHQWPPKADPPKGAKWIIMQPWEYTVHLVEFVEIFKQAAEIWTPSNFSRQSFINSGIDFDKVQVIPNGIDPKLFKPYGEKYPLNTNKRMKFLYLGGTIYRKGFDILLSAYMQTFSASDDVCLVVKDMGGDSFYRGQTAKDMILRAKQNPNAPEIIYIDDSMSEEEIASLYRACDVFVSPYRGEGFSLPTLEAMACGLPVVVTRGGATDDFTDEKCAWYLSAEKINIGKTLDGKLFTNEAYLLEPDRDHLCATLKYIFANPTEVYSAGLIASAKARKFWTWRNSTIRLLSRIDYLQGTNLAQVAEKKLPVFADDYIILGLAENEFISGNYENAIGLFTSLIEENSILDEFSKLHILNRMAQYYLSNNNFEEVEKIINAIKLSLRPNLDTDYIYAKLLKVKGSNDEAFELLTKIFDRWTEEKFNCTLGEKLDDILTFCGEMSLEEDDLEGAHQYFSAALKLNPENSRACIGAGKCFERIGQYDSAKTMYEWAKKLDKN
;
A
#
# COMPACT_ATOMS: atom_id res chain seq x y z
N SER A 1 -50.53 -24.82 3.58
CA SER A 1 -50.15 -23.51 4.24
C SER A 1 -49.11 -22.76 3.38
N VAL A 2 -49.49 -21.69 2.73
CA VAL A 2 -48.60 -20.81 1.95
C VAL A 2 -47.78 -19.96 2.94
N VAL A 3 -46.40 -20.22 2.84
CA VAL A 3 -45.50 -19.46 3.73
C VAL A 3 -44.72 -18.45 2.88
N TYR A 4 -44.75 -17.18 3.43
CA TYR A 4 -44.00 -16.12 2.71
C TYR A 4 -42.55 -16.08 3.22
N GLY A 5 -41.60 -16.12 2.25
CA GLY A 5 -40.20 -16.12 2.74
C GLY A 5 -39.25 -15.64 1.63
N ASP A 6 -38.02 -15.21 2.15
CA ASP A 6 -36.98 -14.70 1.23
C ASP A 6 -36.21 -15.87 0.62
N VAL A 7 -36.23 -15.93 -0.75
CA VAL A 7 -35.65 -17.11 -1.43
C VAL A 7 -34.11 -17.06 -1.32
N ARG A 8 -33.51 -15.85 -0.76
CA ARG A 8 -32.04 -15.75 -0.58
C ARG A 8 -31.62 -16.54 0.64
N LYS A 9 -32.60 -16.75 1.46
CA LYS A 9 -32.37 -17.54 2.69
C LYS A 9 -33.66 -18.27 3.08
N LEU A 10 -33.61 -19.58 2.85
CA LEU A 10 -34.84 -20.35 3.11
C LEU A 10 -34.81 -20.85 4.56
N GLU A 11 -35.69 -20.38 5.42
CA GLU A 11 -35.73 -20.79 6.85
C GLU A 11 -36.11 -22.26 6.96
N LEU A 12 -35.51 -23.13 6.05
CA LEU A 12 -35.69 -24.59 6.10
C LEU A 12 -34.36 -25.25 6.44
N PRO A 13 -34.38 -26.33 7.27
CA PRO A 13 -33.13 -27.00 7.66
C PRO A 13 -32.40 -27.59 6.44
N ASP A 14 -31.12 -27.81 6.66
CA ASP A 14 -30.33 -28.45 5.57
C ASP A 14 -30.93 -29.82 5.21
N ASN A 15 -30.89 -30.08 3.96
CA ASN A 15 -31.30 -31.41 3.45
C ASN A 15 -32.72 -31.76 3.87
N SER A 16 -33.55 -30.84 3.76
CA SER A 16 -34.91 -31.11 4.30
C SER A 16 -35.93 -31.14 3.16
N ALA A 17 -35.44 -30.75 1.96
CA ALA A 17 -36.45 -30.66 0.89
C ALA A 17 -36.14 -31.72 -0.18
N ASP A 18 -37.31 -32.41 -0.66
CA ASP A 18 -37.15 -33.41 -1.74
C ASP A 18 -37.14 -32.72 -3.11
N LEU A 19 -37.86 -31.52 -3.19
CA LEU A 19 -37.97 -30.84 -4.49
C LEU A 19 -38.08 -29.32 -4.27
N ILE A 20 -37.20 -28.66 -5.04
CA ILE A 20 -37.43 -27.20 -5.16
C ILE A 20 -37.80 -26.87 -6.61
N LEU A 21 -39.07 -26.29 -6.71
CA LEU A 21 -39.49 -25.81 -8.05
C LEU A 21 -39.47 -24.28 -8.07
N ALA A 22 -38.45 -23.72 -8.86
CA ALA A 22 -38.34 -22.25 -8.98
C ALA A 22 -38.75 -21.79 -10.39
N SER A 23 -39.93 -21.09 -10.41
CA SER A 23 -40.42 -20.65 -11.73
C SER A 23 -40.43 -19.12 -11.82
N ASP A 24 -39.61 -18.56 -12.71
CA ASP A 24 -39.55 -17.12 -13.03
C ASP A 24 -39.15 -16.32 -11.78
N ILE A 25 -38.16 -16.94 -11.17
CA ILE A 25 -37.74 -16.26 -9.92
C ILE A 25 -36.27 -15.87 -10.05
N LEU A 26 -35.41 -16.70 -10.48
CA LEU A 26 -33.95 -16.53 -10.44
C LEU A 26 -33.51 -15.30 -11.26
N GLU A 27 -34.32 -14.92 -12.35
CA GLU A 27 -33.92 -13.81 -13.25
C GLU A 27 -34.13 -12.45 -12.56
N HIS A 28 -34.71 -12.47 -11.39
CA HIS A 28 -34.99 -11.16 -10.75
C HIS A 28 -33.90 -10.81 -9.75
N PHE A 29 -32.90 -11.67 -9.73
CA PHE A 29 -31.78 -11.36 -8.83
C PHE A 29 -30.50 -11.11 -9.64
N SER A 30 -29.62 -10.25 -9.09
CA SER A 30 -28.41 -9.82 -9.83
C SER A 30 -27.44 -10.98 -10.02
N HIS A 31 -26.53 -10.80 -10.92
CA HIS A 31 -25.51 -11.83 -11.19
C HIS A 31 -24.73 -12.19 -9.92
N ARG A 32 -24.67 -11.30 -8.92
CA ARG A 32 -23.87 -11.52 -7.69
C ARG A 32 -24.66 -12.34 -6.66
N GLU A 33 -26.01 -12.35 -6.87
CA GLU A 33 -26.84 -13.02 -5.84
C GLU A 33 -27.22 -14.44 -6.29
N THR A 34 -27.16 -14.66 -7.56
CA THR A 34 -27.78 -15.90 -8.11
C THR A 34 -27.00 -17.13 -7.63
N GLN A 35 -25.56 -16.93 -7.48
CA GLN A 35 -24.81 -18.12 -7.05
C GLN A 35 -25.13 -18.45 -5.58
N ASN A 36 -25.20 -17.48 -4.73
CA ASN A 36 -25.53 -17.72 -3.30
C ASN A 36 -26.94 -18.30 -3.14
N ILE A 37 -27.78 -17.82 -3.98
CA ILE A 37 -29.17 -18.34 -3.89
C ILE A 37 -29.20 -19.82 -4.28
N LEU A 38 -28.45 -20.09 -5.32
CA LEU A 38 -28.41 -21.51 -5.74
C LEU A 38 -27.70 -22.36 -4.69
N ASN A 39 -26.66 -21.79 -3.98
CA ASN A 39 -26.04 -22.52 -2.86
C ASN A 39 -27.05 -22.76 -1.73
N GLU A 40 -27.81 -21.68 -1.52
CA GLU A 40 -28.84 -21.83 -0.48
C GLU A 40 -29.89 -22.89 -0.87
N TRP A 41 -30.34 -22.91 -2.14
CA TRP A 41 -31.31 -23.95 -2.57
C TRP A 41 -30.68 -25.33 -2.51
N ALA A 42 -29.39 -25.41 -2.84
CA ALA A 42 -28.71 -26.72 -2.77
C ALA A 42 -28.59 -27.17 -1.30
N ARG A 43 -28.31 -26.22 -0.39
CA ARG A 43 -28.21 -26.55 1.04
C ARG A 43 -29.49 -27.21 1.55
N VAL A 44 -30.63 -26.72 1.12
CA VAL A 44 -31.92 -27.17 1.68
C VAL A 44 -32.31 -28.50 1.01
N LEU A 45 -31.75 -28.79 -0.21
CA LEU A 45 -32.15 -30.02 -0.93
C LEU A 45 -31.43 -31.23 -0.31
N LYS A 46 -32.15 -32.32 -0.12
CA LYS A 46 -31.51 -33.55 0.33
C LYS A 46 -30.59 -34.11 -0.77
N PRO A 47 -29.48 -34.86 -0.26
CA PRO A 47 -28.73 -35.56 -1.32
C PRO A 47 -29.65 -36.43 -2.18
N GLY A 48 -29.65 -36.18 -3.44
CA GLY A 48 -30.55 -36.89 -4.37
C GLY A 48 -31.82 -36.09 -4.65
N GLY A 49 -32.09 -35.02 -3.84
CA GLY A 49 -33.24 -34.12 -4.07
C GLY A 49 -33.14 -33.35 -5.39
N GLU A 50 -34.35 -32.99 -5.95
CA GLU A 50 -34.38 -32.41 -7.31
C GLU A 50 -34.70 -30.91 -7.26
N LEU A 51 -33.83 -30.19 -8.10
CA LEU A 51 -34.13 -28.75 -8.34
C LEU A 51 -34.56 -28.53 -9.80
N ILE A 52 -35.81 -27.84 -9.87
CA ILE A 52 -36.28 -27.48 -11.23
C ILE A 52 -36.38 -25.95 -11.34
N ILE A 53 -35.58 -25.42 -12.42
CA ILE A 53 -35.64 -23.97 -12.62
C ILE A 53 -36.24 -23.68 -14.00
N ARG A 54 -37.28 -22.84 -13.89
CA ARG A 54 -37.80 -22.29 -15.15
C ARG A 54 -37.59 -20.77 -15.21
N CYS A 55 -36.81 -20.36 -16.29
CA CYS A 55 -36.63 -18.91 -16.46
C CYS A 55 -36.41 -18.59 -17.95
N PRO A 56 -36.47 -17.27 -18.27
CA PRO A 56 -36.35 -16.90 -19.69
C PRO A 56 -34.99 -17.32 -20.27
N SER A 57 -35.07 -17.78 -21.57
CA SER A 57 -33.82 -18.16 -22.29
C SER A 57 -33.28 -16.96 -23.08
N LEU A 58 -32.08 -16.59 -22.66
CA LEU A 58 -31.47 -15.43 -23.37
C LEU A 58 -31.25 -15.75 -24.85
N ARG A 59 -30.88 -16.94 -25.13
CA ARG A 59 -30.64 -17.33 -26.54
C ARG A 59 -31.94 -17.21 -27.36
N LEU A 60 -33.10 -17.81 -26.86
CA LEU A 60 -34.37 -17.74 -27.63
C LEU A 60 -34.85 -16.31 -27.77
N GLN A 61 -34.56 -15.50 -26.76
CA GLN A 61 -35.06 -14.09 -26.79
C GLN A 61 -34.22 -13.25 -27.75
N VAL A 62 -32.93 -13.51 -27.75
CA VAL A 62 -32.08 -12.76 -28.70
C VAL A 62 -32.37 -13.20 -30.13
N ASN A 63 -32.66 -14.48 -30.28
CA ASN A 63 -32.99 -14.96 -31.63
C ASN A 63 -34.32 -14.38 -32.14
N ALA A 64 -35.24 -14.27 -31.26
CA ALA A 64 -36.52 -13.66 -31.65
C ALA A 64 -36.32 -12.20 -32.11
N TYR A 65 -35.34 -11.50 -31.45
CA TYR A 65 -35.07 -10.10 -31.88
C TYR A 65 -34.29 -10.09 -33.20
N VAL A 66 -33.32 -10.94 -33.27
CA VAL A 66 -32.42 -10.89 -34.45
C VAL A 66 -33.17 -11.38 -35.69
N ASN A 67 -34.22 -12.20 -35.49
CA ASN A 67 -34.91 -12.78 -36.67
C ASN A 67 -36.17 -11.98 -36.99
N GLY A 68 -36.31 -10.88 -36.26
CA GLY A 68 -37.35 -9.91 -36.65
C GLY A 68 -38.72 -10.31 -36.08
N VAL A 69 -38.80 -11.37 -35.29
CA VAL A 69 -40.07 -11.77 -34.62
C VAL A 69 -40.44 -10.72 -33.56
N TRP A 70 -39.40 -10.17 -32.73
CA TRP A 70 -39.60 -9.03 -31.81
C TRP A 70 -38.94 -7.77 -32.36
N ASN A 71 -39.68 -6.66 -32.28
CA ASN A 71 -38.94 -5.38 -32.46
C ASN A 71 -38.26 -4.95 -31.15
N ALA A 72 -37.41 -3.91 -31.17
CA ALA A 72 -36.53 -3.52 -30.04
C ALA A 72 -37.36 -3.24 -28.77
N ASP A 73 -38.59 -2.74 -28.99
CA ASP A 73 -39.42 -2.43 -27.80
C ASP A 73 -39.89 -3.72 -27.10
N VAL A 74 -40.27 -4.70 -27.88
CA VAL A 74 -40.75 -5.96 -27.28
C VAL A 74 -39.55 -6.73 -26.71
N ALA A 75 -38.35 -6.63 -27.31
CA ALA A 75 -37.14 -7.31 -26.79
C ALA A 75 -36.67 -6.67 -25.48
N SER A 76 -36.81 -5.35 -25.43
CA SER A 76 -36.37 -4.66 -24.19
C SER A 76 -37.30 -5.02 -23.02
N TYR A 77 -38.58 -5.10 -23.37
CA TYR A 77 -39.55 -5.43 -22.31
C TYR A 77 -39.36 -6.88 -21.82
N MET A 78 -39.14 -7.79 -22.76
CA MET A 78 -39.11 -9.22 -22.38
C MET A 78 -37.78 -9.58 -21.73
N ILE A 79 -36.60 -8.85 -22.05
CA ILE A 79 -35.27 -9.23 -21.52
C ILE A 79 -35.03 -8.50 -20.20
N PHE A 80 -35.62 -7.37 -20.09
CA PHE A 80 -35.22 -6.60 -18.89
C PHE A 80 -36.41 -6.51 -17.92
N GLY A 81 -37.49 -7.25 -18.29
CA GLY A 81 -38.67 -7.23 -17.39
C GLY A 81 -39.57 -6.01 -17.64
N GLY A 82 -40.80 -6.00 -17.26
CA GLY A 82 -41.84 -4.96 -17.49
C GLY A 82 -41.56 -3.68 -16.70
N GLN A 83 -40.73 -3.74 -15.71
CA GLN A 83 -40.25 -2.64 -14.86
C GLN A 83 -41.42 -1.81 -14.33
N THR A 84 -42.53 -2.50 -14.05
CA THR A 84 -43.72 -1.78 -13.53
C THR A 84 -43.62 -1.66 -12.00
N ASN A 85 -42.64 -2.38 -11.33
CA ASN A 85 -42.23 -2.26 -9.92
C ASN A 85 -40.90 -2.97 -9.68
N PRO A 86 -40.30 -2.68 -8.53
CA PRO A 86 -38.93 -3.17 -8.29
C PRO A 86 -38.85 -4.70 -8.41
N GLY A 87 -39.95 -5.47 -8.35
CA GLY A 87 -39.96 -6.96 -8.44
C GLY A 87 -40.16 -7.45 -9.88
N ASP A 88 -40.32 -6.48 -10.77
CA ASP A 88 -40.59 -6.86 -12.18
C ASP A 88 -39.35 -6.64 -13.05
N TYR A 89 -38.13 -6.45 -12.34
CA TYR A 89 -36.89 -6.28 -13.12
C TYR A 89 -36.21 -7.65 -13.31
N HIS A 90 -35.85 -7.88 -14.66
CA HIS A 90 -34.93 -9.03 -14.86
C HIS A 90 -33.48 -8.57 -14.83
N CYS A 91 -32.82 -8.94 -13.83
CA CYS A 91 -31.47 -8.39 -13.57
C CYS A 91 -30.40 -9.21 -14.28
N VAL A 92 -30.82 -10.44 -14.62
CA VAL A 92 -29.79 -11.29 -15.26
C VAL A 92 -30.47 -12.19 -16.29
N ALA A 93 -29.75 -12.50 -17.39
CA ALA A 93 -30.26 -13.45 -18.42
C ALA A 93 -29.37 -14.70 -18.47
N PHE A 94 -30.06 -15.85 -18.70
CA PHE A 94 -29.27 -17.09 -18.69
C PHE A 94 -29.40 -17.80 -20.04
N ASP A 95 -28.17 -18.37 -20.45
CA ASP A 95 -28.24 -19.43 -21.50
C ASP A 95 -27.81 -20.79 -20.93
N GLU A 96 -27.91 -21.81 -21.76
CA GLU A 96 -27.66 -23.16 -21.24
C GLU A 96 -26.33 -23.25 -20.48
N GLN A 97 -25.29 -22.68 -21.08
CA GLN A 97 -23.96 -22.83 -20.46
C GLN A 97 -23.88 -22.06 -19.14
N SER A 98 -24.40 -20.85 -19.08
CA SER A 98 -24.24 -20.00 -17.88
C SER A 98 -25.02 -20.61 -16.70
N ILE A 99 -26.21 -21.23 -16.91
CA ILE A 99 -27.01 -21.74 -15.78
C ILE A 99 -26.43 -23.10 -15.33
N LYS A 100 -25.85 -23.89 -16.30
CA LYS A 100 -25.23 -25.17 -15.88
C LYS A 100 -23.98 -24.92 -15.04
N ASP A 101 -23.19 -23.91 -15.42
CA ASP A 101 -21.97 -23.60 -14.64
C ASP A 101 -22.32 -23.20 -13.20
N LYS A 102 -23.37 -22.45 -13.12
CA LYS A 102 -23.74 -21.99 -11.77
C LYS A 102 -24.30 -23.15 -10.93
N LEU A 103 -25.08 -24.03 -11.56
CA LEU A 103 -25.62 -25.19 -10.81
C LEU A 103 -24.51 -26.16 -10.43
N HIS A 104 -23.49 -26.26 -11.25
CA HIS A 104 -22.34 -27.12 -10.90
C HIS A 104 -21.56 -26.54 -9.73
N LYS A 105 -21.37 -25.32 -9.72
CA LYS A 105 -20.63 -24.69 -8.61
C LYS A 105 -21.40 -24.84 -7.29
N ALA A 106 -22.73 -24.98 -7.45
CA ALA A 106 -23.53 -25.10 -6.21
C ALA A 106 -23.66 -26.57 -5.79
N GLY A 107 -22.84 -27.36 -6.46
CA GLY A 107 -22.82 -28.79 -6.08
C GLY A 107 -24.02 -29.55 -6.63
N LEU A 108 -24.72 -29.09 -7.71
CA LEU A 108 -25.87 -29.77 -8.32
C LEU A 108 -25.50 -30.32 -9.69
N ILE A 109 -26.07 -31.49 -9.97
CA ILE A 109 -25.78 -32.14 -11.27
C ILE A 109 -27.03 -31.99 -12.16
N VAL A 110 -26.71 -31.39 -13.33
CA VAL A 110 -27.85 -31.14 -14.25
C VAL A 110 -28.25 -32.45 -14.93
N THR A 111 -29.59 -32.80 -14.83
CA THR A 111 -30.05 -34.07 -15.42
C THR A 111 -30.81 -33.82 -16.72
N GLU A 112 -31.41 -32.66 -16.79
CA GLU A 112 -32.18 -32.38 -18.03
C GLU A 112 -32.19 -30.87 -18.30
N PHE A 113 -32.18 -30.55 -19.62
CA PHE A 113 -32.33 -29.14 -20.05
C PHE A 113 -33.15 -29.10 -21.35
N TYR A 114 -34.17 -28.26 -21.34
CA TYR A 114 -34.81 -28.04 -22.66
C TYR A 114 -35.36 -26.61 -22.72
N GLU A 115 -35.54 -26.12 -23.92
CA GLU A 115 -36.08 -24.77 -24.19
C GLU A 115 -37.43 -24.87 -24.90
N GLU A 116 -38.31 -24.03 -24.46
CA GLU A 116 -39.64 -24.03 -25.10
C GLU A 116 -39.89 -22.70 -25.82
N ASP A 117 -40.37 -22.94 -26.99
CA ASP A 117 -40.78 -21.76 -27.79
C ASP A 117 -42.24 -21.91 -28.21
N THR A 118 -43.24 -21.55 -27.25
CA THR A 118 -44.66 -21.77 -27.56
C THR A 118 -45.39 -20.43 -27.67
N PRO A 119 -46.26 -20.31 -28.61
CA PRO A 119 -47.04 -19.06 -28.76
C PRO A 119 -48.00 -18.86 -27.57
N GLN A 120 -47.98 -17.63 -26.88
CA GLN A 120 -48.94 -17.35 -25.79
C GLN A 120 -50.24 -16.76 -26.36
N ASP A 121 -51.44 -17.00 -25.73
CA ASP A 121 -52.83 -16.64 -26.05
C ASP A 121 -53.02 -15.12 -26.09
N ARG A 122 -51.82 -14.24 -25.93
CA ARG A 122 -51.96 -12.76 -25.93
C ARG A 122 -50.98 -12.13 -26.91
N GLY A 123 -50.47 -12.95 -27.94
CA GLY A 123 -49.71 -12.30 -29.05
C GLY A 123 -48.21 -12.25 -28.73
N PHE A 124 -47.62 -12.81 -27.49
CA PHE A 124 -46.17 -12.87 -27.22
C PHE A 124 -45.71 -14.33 -27.18
N ILE A 125 -44.50 -14.65 -27.76
CA ILE A 125 -43.92 -16.01 -27.77
C ILE A 125 -43.24 -16.26 -26.42
N ASN A 126 -43.77 -17.21 -25.59
CA ASN A 126 -43.07 -17.63 -24.35
C ASN A 126 -41.74 -18.34 -24.67
N LEU A 127 -40.64 -17.55 -24.44
CA LEU A 127 -39.30 -18.08 -24.77
C LEU A 127 -38.54 -18.37 -23.46
N ASN A 128 -38.76 -19.66 -22.89
CA ASN A 128 -38.15 -20.00 -21.59
C ASN A 128 -37.27 -21.25 -21.71
N MET A 129 -36.49 -21.35 -20.73
CA MET A 129 -35.73 -22.61 -20.57
C MET A 129 -36.07 -23.24 -19.22
N THR A 130 -35.99 -24.63 -19.27
CA THR A 130 -36.17 -25.37 -18.01
C THR A 130 -34.96 -26.28 -17.77
N VAL A 131 -34.48 -26.14 -16.49
CA VAL A 131 -33.33 -27.00 -16.16
C VAL A 131 -33.70 -27.81 -14.91
N ARG A 132 -33.39 -29.17 -15.04
CA ARG A 132 -33.54 -30.05 -13.85
C ARG A 132 -32.17 -30.51 -13.34
N ALA A 133 -32.02 -30.40 -12.02
CA ALA A 133 -30.71 -30.77 -11.44
C ALA A 133 -30.93 -31.52 -10.13
N ILE A 134 -29.90 -32.44 -9.87
CA ILE A 134 -30.02 -33.19 -8.60
C ILE A 134 -28.76 -32.89 -7.74
N LYS A 135 -28.87 -32.93 -6.36
CA LYS A 135 -27.73 -32.66 -5.45
C LYS A 135 -26.86 -33.93 -5.32
N LYS A 136 -25.43 -33.75 -5.47
CA LYS A 136 -24.44 -34.84 -5.49
C LYS A 136 -24.38 -35.54 -4.12
N LYS A 137 -24.18 -36.97 -4.07
CA LYS A 137 -23.99 -37.74 -2.80
C LYS A 137 -22.51 -37.75 -2.41
N ILE A 138 -21.94 -37.06 -1.23
CA ILE A 138 -20.51 -36.98 -0.88
C ILE A 138 -20.04 -38.35 -0.39
N GLU A 139 -18.91 -39.09 -1.07
CA GLU A 139 -18.12 -40.21 -0.52
C GLU A 139 -16.74 -39.73 -0.08
N GLN A 140 -16.19 -39.71 1.25
CA GLN A 140 -15.03 -39.29 2.07
C GLN A 140 -13.77 -40.07 1.66
N GLU A 141 -12.55 -39.53 1.20
CA GLU A 141 -11.18 -40.08 1.37
C GLU A 141 -10.20 -38.95 1.67
N LEU A 142 -9.33 -38.95 2.88
CA LEU A 142 -8.16 -38.69 3.72
C LEU A 142 -6.86 -38.75 2.92
N PHE A 143 -5.92 -37.73 3.03
CA PHE A 143 -4.46 -37.92 3.04
C PHE A 143 -3.80 -36.65 3.58
N GLU A 144 -2.94 -36.79 4.73
CA GLU A 144 -1.65 -36.65 5.45
C GLU A 144 -0.49 -36.41 4.48
N SER A 145 0.47 -35.51 4.86
CA SER A 145 1.86 -35.60 5.37
C SER A 145 2.67 -34.41 4.87
N SER A 146 3.59 -33.70 5.85
CA SER A 146 4.96 -33.67 6.39
C SER A 146 5.93 -33.00 5.41
N SER A 147 6.64 -31.93 5.87
CA SER A 147 7.94 -31.51 6.45
C SER A 147 8.95 -31.23 5.32
N VAL A 148 9.60 -30.06 5.36
CA VAL A 148 10.74 -29.36 4.75
C VAL A 148 12.01 -29.70 5.55
N PRO A 149 13.24 -29.64 4.78
CA PRO A 149 14.39 -28.89 5.33
C PRO A 149 15.22 -28.23 4.22
N GLU A 150 15.80 -26.94 4.52
CA GLU A 150 17.01 -26.19 4.91
C GLU A 150 18.02 -26.13 3.77
N ILE A 151 18.54 -24.88 3.30
CA ILE A 151 19.56 -23.83 3.50
C ILE A 151 20.49 -23.83 2.28
N ILE A 152 20.82 -22.55 1.67
CA ILE A 152 21.78 -21.42 1.73
C ILE A 152 22.80 -21.59 0.60
N ALA A 153 22.89 -20.59 -0.18
CA ALA A 153 23.52 -19.45 -0.87
C ALA A 153 25.00 -19.31 -0.49
N GLN A 154 25.69 -18.75 -1.35
CA GLN A 154 26.83 -17.85 -1.15
C GLN A 154 27.05 -16.99 -2.41
N GLU A 155 27.09 -15.69 -2.35
CA GLU A 155 27.60 -14.35 -2.00
C GLU A 155 28.80 -13.98 -2.86
N GLN A 156 28.84 -12.64 -3.15
CA GLN A 156 29.63 -11.56 -2.58
C GLN A 156 30.07 -10.59 -3.68
N ASN A 157 29.99 -9.31 -3.37
CA ASN A 157 30.51 -8.09 -2.70
C ASN A 157 31.34 -7.27 -3.67
N ASN A 158 31.09 -6.04 -3.70
CA ASN A 158 31.36 -4.76 -3.04
C ASN A 158 32.14 -3.84 -3.99
N GLU A 159 31.76 -2.67 -3.97
CA GLU A 159 31.91 -1.21 -3.97
C GLU A 159 33.36 -0.76 -3.83
N ASN A 160 33.62 0.43 -4.32
CA ASN A 160 34.34 1.73 -4.57
C ASN A 160 34.01 2.73 -3.47
N VAL A 161 34.90 3.70 -3.27
CA VAL A 161 34.49 5.03 -2.74
C VAL A 161 35.09 6.12 -3.62
N GLN A 162 34.42 7.35 -3.54
CA GLN A 162 34.19 8.68 -2.95
C GLN A 162 34.35 9.77 -4.00
N ARG A 163 33.74 10.90 -3.90
CA ARG A 163 32.89 12.09 -3.86
C ARG A 163 33.80 13.33 -3.70
N GLU A 164 33.14 14.41 -4.09
CA GLU A 164 32.63 15.65 -3.46
C GLU A 164 32.30 16.68 -4.54
N ASP A 165 31.21 17.64 -4.32
CA ASP A 165 30.42 18.67 -3.62
C ASP A 165 30.22 19.88 -4.53
N PHE A 166 29.05 20.61 -4.46
CA PHE A 166 28.42 21.64 -3.60
C PHE A 166 27.20 22.20 -4.31
N PHE A 167 26.13 22.63 -3.41
CA PHE A 167 25.55 23.94 -3.01
C PHE A 167 24.69 23.75 -1.76
N ASP A 168 24.98 24.46 -0.61
CA ASP A 168 24.96 25.39 0.52
C ASP A 168 23.52 25.84 0.84
N ILE A 169 22.83 25.38 1.88
CA ILE A 169 21.86 25.18 2.97
C ILE A 169 22.07 26.26 4.05
N ASP A 170 22.20 27.48 3.72
CA ASP A 170 22.14 28.42 4.87
C ASP A 170 21.02 29.42 4.65
N ASP A 171 19.85 28.97 4.11
CA ASP A 171 18.62 29.79 4.18
C ASP A 171 17.42 28.91 4.51
N LEU A 172 17.67 27.72 5.12
CA LEU A 172 16.62 26.80 5.60
C LEU A 172 16.90 26.43 7.06
N MET A 173 17.84 27.25 7.68
CA MET A 173 18.13 27.03 9.12
C MET A 173 17.80 28.31 9.90
N ASN A 174 16.81 29.10 9.42
CA ASN A 174 16.20 30.06 10.38
C ASN A 174 14.69 29.88 10.40
N LEU A 175 14.18 28.65 10.31
CA LEU A 175 12.82 28.27 10.76
C LEU A 175 12.88 26.94 11.49
N SER A 176 13.90 26.67 12.24
CA SER A 176 13.89 25.55 13.20
C SER A 176 14.70 25.94 14.44
N ASN A 177 14.53 27.16 14.93
CA ASN A 177 14.88 27.40 16.36
C ASN A 177 13.78 28.22 17.03
N ASP A 178 12.51 27.66 17.08
CA ASP A 178 11.60 28.08 18.19
C ASP A 178 10.80 26.87 18.67
N PHE A 179 11.43 25.72 18.87
CA PHE A 179 10.77 24.73 19.74
C PHE A 179 11.72 24.31 20.85
N SER A 180 12.40 25.25 21.48
CA SER A 180 12.93 25.02 22.85
C SER A 180 13.16 26.36 23.54
N SER A 181 12.25 27.32 23.39
CA SER A 181 12.06 28.36 24.42
C SER A 181 10.57 28.73 24.49
N LEU A 182 9.69 27.72 24.54
CA LEU A 182 8.34 28.00 25.06
C LEU A 182 7.98 26.97 26.13
N GLU A 183 9.06 26.45 26.81
CA GLU A 183 8.87 25.66 28.05
C GLU A 183 9.30 26.49 29.26
N ASN A 184 9.11 27.89 29.17
CA ASN A 184 9.17 28.67 30.43
C ASN A 184 8.50 30.03 30.22
N GLN A 185 7.27 30.01 29.59
CA GLN A 185 6.38 31.16 29.88
C GLN A 185 4.92 30.72 29.70
N THR A 186 4.54 29.59 30.20
CA THR A 186 3.11 29.43 30.56
C THR A 186 2.93 29.67 32.06
N GLN A 187 3.40 30.78 32.61
CA GLN A 187 2.83 31.19 33.91
C GLN A 187 2.08 32.52 33.75
N ASN A 188 0.81 32.44 33.35
CA ASN A 188 -0.31 33.12 34.05
C ASN A 188 -1.49 33.29 33.09
N ILE A 189 -2.00 32.19 32.56
CA ILE A 189 -3.45 32.35 32.28
C ILE A 189 -4.22 31.55 33.34
N GLN A 190 -4.47 32.16 34.47
CA GLN A 190 -5.42 31.75 35.52
C GLN A 190 -6.71 31.16 34.92
N PHE A 191 -6.65 29.87 34.56
CA PHE A 191 -7.84 29.00 34.41
C PHE A 191 -8.51 28.81 35.77
N ASP A 192 -9.47 29.67 36.10
CA ASP A 192 -10.50 29.44 37.13
C ASP A 192 -10.62 27.95 37.49
N ASP A 193 -9.71 27.39 38.27
CA ASP A 193 -9.66 26.10 38.99
C ASP A 193 -10.79 26.02 40.01
N SER A 194 -11.93 26.67 39.78
CA SER A 194 -13.01 26.31 40.74
C SER A 194 -14.21 25.74 39.97
N LYS A 195 -13.95 24.72 39.07
CA LYS A 195 -15.12 23.82 38.85
C LYS A 195 -14.63 22.37 38.78
N SER A 196 -14.16 21.79 39.81
CA SER A 196 -14.17 20.34 40.08
C SER A 196 -14.77 19.54 38.91
N ILE A 197 -13.92 19.26 37.81
CA ILE A 197 -14.22 18.42 36.63
C ILE A 197 -14.09 16.95 37.02
N THR A 198 -15.12 16.37 37.36
CA THR A 198 -15.21 14.91 37.47
C THR A 198 -14.59 14.22 36.23
N PRO A 199 -13.55 13.40 36.25
CA PRO A 199 -12.80 12.63 35.24
C PRO A 199 -13.64 11.51 34.62
N ASN A 200 -14.95 11.75 34.22
CA ASN A 200 -15.49 10.53 33.57
C ASN A 200 -16.75 10.88 32.77
N GLU A 201 -16.96 12.25 32.27
CA GLU A 201 -18.20 12.36 31.45
C GLU A 201 -17.88 13.10 30.14
N PRO A 202 -18.23 12.45 28.93
CA PRO A 202 -18.01 13.07 27.61
C PRO A 202 -18.43 14.55 27.59
N GLN A 203 -17.47 15.42 27.05
CA GLN A 203 -17.66 16.89 27.06
C GLN A 203 -18.36 17.35 25.77
N LEU A 204 -18.51 16.31 24.75
CA LEU A 204 -19.02 16.76 23.43
C LEU A 204 -19.71 15.57 22.74
N ASN A 205 -20.78 15.92 21.98
CA ASN A 205 -21.33 14.89 21.07
C ASN A 205 -20.76 15.04 19.65
N ILE A 206 -20.17 13.84 19.23
CA ILE A 206 -19.73 13.84 17.82
C ILE A 206 -20.67 12.95 17.00
N VAL A 207 -21.21 13.66 15.96
CA VAL A 207 -21.95 12.85 14.97
C VAL A 207 -21.05 12.60 13.74
N TRP A 208 -20.87 11.31 13.61
CA TRP A 208 -20.05 10.93 12.43
C TRP A 208 -20.93 10.32 11.33
N GLU A 209 -21.05 11.10 10.28
CA GLU A 209 -21.82 10.60 9.11
C GLU A 209 -20.88 10.00 8.06
N GLY A 210 -20.95 8.65 7.89
CA GLY A 210 -20.08 7.88 6.98
C GLY A 210 -20.17 6.38 7.30
N SER A 211 -20.05 5.66 6.20
CA SER A 211 -20.24 4.20 6.37
C SER A 211 -18.99 3.57 7.02
N GLN A 212 -19.27 2.44 7.85
CA GLN A 212 -18.16 1.77 8.57
C GLN A 212 -17.90 0.39 7.97
N PHE A 213 -18.90 -0.32 7.61
CA PHE A 213 -18.73 -1.77 7.33
C PHE A 213 -18.86 -2.02 5.83
N VAL A 214 -17.97 -1.25 5.10
CA VAL A 214 -17.81 -1.44 3.65
C VAL A 214 -16.31 -1.51 3.34
N TYR A 215 -15.88 -2.05 2.13
CA TYR A 215 -14.46 -2.44 1.92
C TYR A 215 -13.69 -1.30 1.26
N HIS A 216 -14.28 -0.11 1.10
CA HIS A 216 -13.44 0.93 0.46
C HIS A 216 -12.73 1.76 1.53
N SER A 217 -11.75 2.55 1.11
CA SER A 217 -10.82 3.23 2.03
C SER A 217 -11.56 4.28 2.89
N LEU A 218 -12.69 5.00 2.37
CA LEU A 218 -13.40 5.96 3.23
C LEU A 218 -13.98 5.27 4.48
N ALA A 219 -14.50 4.10 4.23
CA ALA A 219 -15.07 3.38 5.38
C ALA A 219 -13.97 2.97 6.37
N LEU A 220 -12.79 2.55 5.80
CA LEU A 220 -11.68 2.23 6.72
C LEU A 220 -11.29 3.42 7.59
N ILE A 221 -11.22 4.60 7.02
CA ILE A 221 -10.85 5.81 7.78
C ILE A 221 -11.91 6.11 8.84
N ASN A 222 -13.24 6.02 8.36
CA ASN A 222 -14.31 6.24 9.35
C ASN A 222 -14.21 5.26 10.52
N ARG A 223 -13.91 4.04 10.18
CA ARG A 223 -13.89 2.99 11.23
C ARG A 223 -12.75 3.25 12.22
N GLU A 224 -11.60 3.66 11.68
CA GLU A 224 -10.44 3.78 12.59
C GLU A 224 -10.58 5.00 13.50
N HIS A 225 -11.10 6.11 13.00
CA HIS A 225 -11.27 7.28 13.90
C HIS A 225 -12.39 7.02 14.91
N CYS A 226 -13.48 6.47 14.42
CA CYS A 226 -14.61 6.27 15.35
C CYS A 226 -14.23 5.23 16.43
N LEU A 227 -13.48 4.20 16.04
CA LEU A 227 -13.06 3.22 17.06
C LEU A 227 -12.14 3.87 18.10
N ASN A 228 -11.18 4.69 17.65
CA ASN A 228 -10.28 5.34 18.62
C ASN A 228 -11.03 6.30 19.54
N ILE A 229 -11.99 7.01 18.96
CA ILE A 229 -12.76 7.95 19.81
C ILE A 229 -13.57 7.15 20.84
N LEU A 230 -14.18 6.05 20.42
CA LEU A 230 -15.02 5.27 21.35
C LEU A 230 -14.14 4.56 22.39
N GLU A 231 -12.93 4.14 22.00
CA GLU A 231 -12.05 3.44 22.96
C GLU A 231 -11.55 4.40 24.04
N THR A 232 -11.42 5.61 23.63
CA THR A 232 -10.86 6.55 24.63
C THR A 232 -11.97 7.22 25.43
N GLU A 233 -13.22 7.00 24.94
CA GLU A 233 -14.38 7.68 25.54
C GLU A 233 -14.17 9.20 25.64
N ALA A 234 -13.32 9.64 24.68
CA ALA A 234 -13.02 11.09 24.69
C ALA A 234 -14.27 11.91 24.39
N ALA A 235 -15.20 11.34 23.66
CA ALA A 235 -16.46 12.04 23.34
C ALA A 235 -17.57 11.00 23.13
N ASN A 236 -18.80 11.56 23.39
CA ASN A 236 -19.94 10.71 22.94
C ASN A 236 -20.02 10.68 21.41
N LEU A 237 -20.37 9.46 20.84
CA LEU A 237 -20.28 9.35 19.37
C LEU A 237 -21.56 8.69 18.82
N THR A 238 -22.09 9.38 17.83
CA THR A 238 -23.17 8.79 17.03
C THR A 238 -22.72 8.61 15.57
N ILE A 239 -23.04 7.32 15.12
CA ILE A 239 -22.58 7.02 13.75
C ILE A 239 -23.82 6.90 12.86
N ILE A 240 -23.66 7.62 11.67
CA ILE A 240 -24.77 7.54 10.70
C ILE A 240 -24.20 7.02 9.37
N PRO A 241 -24.50 5.74 9.18
CA PRO A 241 -24.03 5.21 7.89
C PRO A 241 -24.95 5.65 6.74
N TYR A 242 -24.37 5.61 5.53
CA TYR A 242 -25.27 6.01 4.41
C TYR A 242 -25.39 4.87 3.40
N GLU A 243 -24.52 3.86 3.57
CA GLU A 243 -24.60 2.70 2.67
C GLU A 243 -24.93 1.45 3.49
N PRO A 244 -25.52 0.46 2.69
CA PRO A 244 -25.73 -0.80 3.41
C PRO A 244 -24.40 -1.51 3.74
N ASP A 245 -24.47 -2.35 4.82
CA ASP A 245 -23.23 -3.05 5.23
C ASP A 245 -22.80 -4.07 4.16
N ALA A 246 -21.52 -4.05 3.88
CA ALA A 246 -20.96 -5.06 2.92
C ALA A 246 -20.52 -6.31 3.67
N PHE A 247 -20.30 -6.12 5.02
CA PHE A 247 -20.03 -7.30 5.87
C PHE A 247 -20.55 -7.03 7.28
N SER A 248 -20.80 -8.29 7.94
CA SER A 248 -21.48 -8.16 9.25
C SER A 248 -20.44 -7.85 10.36
N PRO A 249 -20.71 -6.71 11.17
CA PRO A 249 -19.82 -6.39 12.28
C PRO A 249 -19.80 -7.49 13.34
N ASP A 250 -20.78 -8.46 13.33
CA ASP A 250 -20.84 -9.54 14.34
C ASP A 250 -19.74 -10.57 14.12
N LEU A 251 -19.18 -10.45 12.97
CA LEU A 251 -18.13 -11.46 12.66
C LEU A 251 -16.79 -11.05 13.28
N PHE A 252 -16.82 -9.80 13.87
CA PHE A 252 -15.52 -9.31 14.39
C PHE A 252 -15.76 -8.61 15.73
N PRO A 253 -15.32 -9.20 16.83
CA PRO A 253 -15.57 -8.66 18.18
C PRO A 253 -15.06 -7.22 18.31
N LYS A 254 -14.06 -6.84 17.56
CA LYS A 254 -13.48 -5.47 17.73
C LYS A 254 -14.46 -4.40 17.22
N TYR A 255 -15.58 -4.84 16.49
CA TYR A 255 -16.45 -3.79 15.93
C TYR A 255 -17.73 -3.67 16.75
N LYS A 256 -17.76 -4.31 17.83
CA LYS A 256 -18.98 -4.28 18.66
C LYS A 256 -19.32 -2.85 19.10
N LYS A 257 -18.28 -2.11 19.49
CA LYS A 257 -18.55 -0.73 19.96
C LYS A 257 -19.04 0.16 18.81
N LEU A 258 -18.53 -0.08 17.69
CA LEU A 258 -19.03 0.71 16.53
C LEU A 258 -20.51 0.43 16.27
N LYS A 259 -20.85 -0.83 16.33
CA LYS A 259 -22.25 -1.20 16.04
C LYS A 259 -23.19 -0.58 17.09
N GLU A 260 -22.74 -0.59 18.36
CA GLU A 260 -23.62 -0.07 19.44
C GLU A 260 -23.83 1.44 19.29
N ASN A 261 -22.97 2.07 18.53
CA ASN A 261 -23.12 3.54 18.41
C ASN A 261 -23.61 3.91 17.00
N ASP A 262 -23.96 2.92 16.29
CA ASP A 262 -24.61 3.10 14.97
C ASP A 262 -26.11 3.33 15.16
N ILE A 263 -26.63 4.32 14.39
CA ILE A 263 -28.04 4.73 14.63
C ILE A 263 -28.98 3.58 14.28
N ARG A 264 -28.57 2.76 13.40
CA ARG A 264 -29.45 1.64 13.02
C ARG A 264 -29.60 0.67 14.20
N TYR A 265 -28.64 0.75 15.15
CA TYR A 265 -28.66 -0.25 16.23
C TYR A 265 -28.70 0.43 17.59
N LYS A 266 -28.44 1.76 17.57
CA LYS A 266 -28.21 2.49 18.83
C LYS A 266 -29.56 2.71 19.54
N GLN A 267 -29.65 2.39 21.03
CA GLN A 267 -30.84 2.74 21.85
C GLN A 267 -30.87 4.25 22.14
N ASP A 268 -32.01 4.82 22.52
CA ASP A 268 -32.22 6.26 22.72
C ASP A 268 -31.14 6.87 23.63
N VAL A 269 -30.55 8.11 23.26
CA VAL A 269 -29.47 8.84 23.97
C VAL A 269 -30.05 9.48 25.24
N PRO A 270 -29.45 9.18 26.50
CA PRO A 270 -29.90 9.80 27.75
C PRO A 270 -29.98 11.33 27.63
N GLU A 271 -31.02 11.98 28.27
CA GLU A 271 -31.36 13.42 28.14
C GLU A 271 -30.16 14.31 28.52
N GLU A 272 -29.28 13.91 29.41
CA GLU A 272 -28.10 14.69 29.87
C GLU A 272 -27.03 14.74 28.78
N ILE A 273 -26.94 13.70 27.86
CA ILE A 273 -25.98 13.62 26.73
C ILE A 273 -26.56 14.34 25.51
N SER A 274 -27.91 14.46 25.39
CA SER A 274 -28.55 15.12 24.24
C SER A 274 -28.40 16.64 24.33
N ARG A 275 -27.94 17.12 25.56
CA ARG A 275 -27.87 18.59 25.74
C ARG A 275 -26.46 19.10 25.47
N LEU A 276 -25.44 18.11 25.14
CA LEU A 276 -24.07 18.56 24.83
C LEU A 276 -23.98 19.17 23.43
N PRO A 277 -23.04 20.21 23.24
CA PRO A 277 -22.81 20.71 21.88
C PRO A 277 -22.35 19.58 20.93
N TYR A 278 -22.91 19.70 19.49
CA TYR A 278 -22.55 18.60 18.56
C TYR A 278 -21.63 19.16 17.46
N VAL A 279 -20.67 18.38 17.27
CA VAL A 279 -19.92 18.56 16.00
C VAL A 279 -20.32 17.43 15.04
N TRP A 280 -20.59 17.96 13.80
CA TRP A 280 -20.98 16.99 12.77
C TRP A 280 -19.86 16.83 11.73
N ILE A 281 -19.37 15.54 11.76
CA ILE A 281 -18.34 15.25 10.75
C ILE A 281 -18.93 14.34 9.66
N ARG A 282 -18.73 14.85 8.44
CA ARG A 282 -19.26 14.05 7.31
C ARG A 282 -18.09 13.59 6.43
N HIS A 283 -18.00 12.28 6.34
CA HIS A 283 -16.97 11.68 5.46
C HIS A 283 -17.61 10.59 4.60
N GLN A 284 -17.98 11.00 3.32
CA GLN A 284 -18.63 10.06 2.38
C GLN A 284 -18.47 10.58 0.95
N TRP A 285 -18.78 9.60 0.05
CA TRP A 285 -18.79 9.95 -1.38
C TRP A 285 -20.10 9.47 -2.02
N PRO A 286 -20.61 10.40 -2.89
CA PRO A 286 -20.23 11.79 -3.17
C PRO A 286 -20.63 12.74 -2.01
N PRO A 287 -19.99 14.02 -2.04
CA PRO A 287 -20.35 14.96 -0.98
C PRO A 287 -21.83 15.36 -1.04
N LYS A 288 -22.42 15.42 0.13
CA LYS A 288 -23.86 15.76 0.27
C LYS A 288 -24.01 17.24 0.66
N ALA A 289 -25.12 17.91 0.05
CA ALA A 289 -25.20 19.39 0.19
C ALA A 289 -26.06 19.77 1.39
N ASP A 290 -26.70 18.82 2.04
CA ASP A 290 -27.62 19.20 3.10
C ASP A 290 -26.86 19.44 4.42
N PRO A 291 -26.86 20.79 4.88
CA PRO A 291 -26.16 21.07 6.14
C PRO A 291 -26.94 20.55 7.36
N PRO A 292 -26.17 20.01 8.32
CA PRO A 292 -26.88 19.57 9.53
C PRO A 292 -27.35 20.77 10.37
N LYS A 293 -28.60 20.66 11.02
CA LYS A 293 -29.16 21.80 11.80
C LYS A 293 -28.53 21.85 13.20
N GLY A 294 -27.97 23.08 13.59
CA GLY A 294 -27.65 23.35 15.01
C GLY A 294 -26.29 22.77 15.39
N ALA A 295 -25.44 22.29 14.28
CA ALA A 295 -24.10 21.77 14.64
C ALA A 295 -23.04 22.40 13.73
N LYS A 296 -21.92 22.56 14.37
CA LYS A 296 -20.78 22.88 13.48
C LYS A 296 -20.48 21.70 12.53
N TRP A 297 -20.48 22.12 11.28
CA TRP A 297 -20.44 21.07 10.24
C TRP A 297 -19.03 21.01 9.62
N ILE A 298 -18.45 19.80 9.76
CA ILE A 298 -17.12 19.56 9.14
C ILE A 298 -17.27 18.53 8.01
N ILE A 299 -16.61 18.93 6.87
CA ILE A 299 -16.58 17.95 5.75
C ILE A 299 -15.15 17.45 5.58
N MET A 300 -15.08 16.13 5.60
CA MET A 300 -13.77 15.51 5.32
C MET A 300 -13.76 14.87 3.93
N GLN A 301 -12.75 15.43 3.02
CA GLN A 301 -12.83 14.94 1.64
C GLN A 301 -11.42 14.87 1.04
N PRO A 302 -11.12 13.62 0.63
CA PRO A 302 -9.88 13.56 -0.17
C PRO A 302 -10.12 13.96 -1.62
N TRP A 303 -9.04 14.35 -2.28
CA TRP A 303 -9.22 14.75 -3.70
C TRP A 303 -7.89 14.56 -4.43
N GLU A 304 -8.00 14.15 -5.71
CA GLU A 304 -6.76 13.70 -6.40
C GLU A 304 -6.37 14.69 -7.49
N TYR A 305 -7.27 15.71 -7.71
CA TYR A 305 -6.90 16.70 -8.76
C TYR A 305 -6.52 18.02 -8.12
N THR A 306 -6.01 19.00 -8.98
CA THR A 306 -5.40 20.25 -8.45
C THR A 306 -6.48 21.29 -8.13
N VAL A 307 -7.65 20.97 -8.69
CA VAL A 307 -8.78 21.87 -8.34
C VAL A 307 -10.05 21.02 -8.22
N HIS A 308 -11.14 21.67 -7.65
CA HIS A 308 -12.37 20.89 -7.42
C HIS A 308 -13.44 21.30 -8.42
N LEU A 309 -14.48 20.36 -8.42
CA LEU A 309 -15.65 20.68 -9.27
C LEU A 309 -16.46 21.83 -8.66
N VAL A 310 -17.00 22.67 -9.58
CA VAL A 310 -17.74 23.88 -9.13
C VAL A 310 -18.88 23.45 -8.22
N GLU A 311 -19.54 22.44 -8.54
CA GLU A 311 -20.72 22.03 -7.73
C GLU A 311 -20.29 21.57 -6.33
N PHE A 312 -19.13 20.94 -6.22
CA PHE A 312 -18.71 20.50 -4.87
C PHE A 312 -18.26 21.69 -4.03
N VAL A 313 -17.64 22.65 -4.70
CA VAL A 313 -17.12 23.79 -3.94
C VAL A 313 -18.28 24.53 -3.25
N GLU A 314 -19.40 24.55 -3.93
CA GLU A 314 -20.54 25.26 -3.30
C GLU A 314 -20.99 24.54 -2.02
N ILE A 315 -20.83 23.27 -2.07
CA ILE A 315 -21.17 22.50 -0.85
C ILE A 315 -20.14 22.77 0.25
N PHE A 316 -18.88 22.79 -0.15
CA PHE A 316 -17.81 22.92 0.84
C PHE A 316 -17.87 24.29 1.52
N LYS A 317 -18.38 25.30 0.83
CA LYS A 317 -18.40 26.67 1.40
C LYS A 317 -19.40 26.75 2.55
N GLN A 318 -20.26 25.83 2.56
CA GLN A 318 -21.29 25.91 3.61
C GLN A 318 -20.77 25.32 4.93
N ALA A 319 -19.66 24.51 4.83
CA ALA A 319 -19.16 23.85 6.04
C ALA A 319 -18.30 24.80 6.86
N ALA A 320 -18.33 24.57 8.17
CA ALA A 320 -17.44 25.37 9.04
C ALA A 320 -15.96 25.09 8.75
N GLU A 321 -15.63 23.84 8.58
CA GLU A 321 -14.25 23.49 8.18
C GLU A 321 -14.28 22.34 7.16
N ILE A 322 -13.18 22.29 6.44
CA ILE A 322 -12.92 21.17 5.52
C ILE A 322 -11.64 20.47 5.99
N TRP A 323 -11.86 19.13 6.18
CA TRP A 323 -10.64 18.34 6.49
C TRP A 323 -10.24 17.49 5.28
N THR A 324 -8.90 17.47 5.06
CA THR A 324 -8.35 16.67 3.95
C THR A 324 -7.05 16.00 4.40
N PRO A 325 -6.60 14.94 3.71
CA PRO A 325 -5.57 14.09 4.32
C PRO A 325 -4.15 14.55 3.93
N SER A 326 -4.06 15.53 2.99
CA SER A 326 -2.67 15.85 2.58
C SER A 326 -2.58 17.33 2.20
N ASN A 327 -1.32 17.76 2.23
CA ASN A 327 -1.11 19.16 1.80
C ASN A 327 -1.41 19.35 0.31
N PHE A 328 -1.19 18.37 -0.45
CA PHE A 328 -1.59 18.49 -1.88
C PHE A 328 -3.10 18.72 -2.00
N SER A 329 -3.90 17.88 -1.32
CA SER A 329 -5.37 18.05 -1.40
C SER A 329 -5.79 19.41 -0.80
N ARG A 330 -5.14 19.76 0.26
CA ARG A 330 -5.45 21.08 0.84
C ARG A 330 -5.25 22.20 -0.20
N GLN A 331 -4.11 22.12 -0.85
CA GLN A 331 -3.84 23.16 -1.87
C GLN A 331 -4.89 23.12 -2.98
N SER A 332 -5.38 21.95 -3.28
CA SER A 332 -6.42 21.89 -4.32
C SER A 332 -7.70 22.62 -3.89
N PHE A 333 -8.08 22.52 -2.61
CA PHE A 333 -9.26 23.27 -2.12
C PHE A 333 -9.02 24.77 -2.20
N ILE A 334 -7.81 25.16 -1.81
CA ILE A 334 -7.50 26.61 -1.83
C ILE A 334 -7.51 27.12 -3.27
N ASN A 335 -6.92 26.33 -4.15
CA ASN A 335 -6.92 26.75 -5.57
C ASN A 335 -8.34 26.85 -6.12
N SER A 336 -9.24 26.21 -5.42
CA SER A 336 -10.63 26.21 -5.96
C SER A 336 -11.48 27.29 -5.30
N GLY A 337 -10.82 28.05 -4.39
CA GLY A 337 -11.53 29.26 -3.91
C GLY A 337 -12.04 29.06 -2.48
N ILE A 338 -11.72 27.88 -1.85
CA ILE A 338 -12.13 27.74 -0.43
C ILE A 338 -11.16 28.49 0.48
N ASP A 339 -11.69 29.10 1.50
CA ASP A 339 -10.87 29.92 2.40
C ASP A 339 -9.74 29.09 3.04
N PHE A 340 -8.52 29.76 3.09
CA PHE A 340 -7.31 29.09 3.61
C PHE A 340 -7.53 28.60 5.04
N ASP A 341 -8.25 29.40 5.86
CA ASP A 341 -8.37 29.08 7.30
C ASP A 341 -9.40 27.96 7.52
N LYS A 342 -10.17 27.63 6.44
CA LYS A 342 -11.22 26.60 6.63
C LYS A 342 -10.66 25.20 6.34
N VAL A 343 -9.59 25.13 5.60
CA VAL A 343 -9.16 23.79 5.16
C VAL A 343 -8.02 23.32 6.08
N GLN A 344 -8.30 22.19 6.73
CA GLN A 344 -7.27 21.64 7.63
C GLN A 344 -6.81 20.26 7.13
N VAL A 345 -5.47 20.07 7.43
CA VAL A 345 -4.95 18.74 7.01
C VAL A 345 -5.04 17.79 8.21
N ILE A 346 -5.88 16.74 8.00
CA ILE A 346 -5.92 15.59 8.94
C ILE A 346 -5.48 14.33 8.19
N PRO A 347 -4.13 14.01 8.39
CA PRO A 347 -3.59 12.89 7.60
C PRO A 347 -4.19 11.54 8.01
N ASN A 348 -4.11 10.62 6.99
CA ASN A 348 -4.51 9.23 7.36
C ASN A 348 -3.37 8.50 8.07
N GLY A 349 -3.85 7.30 8.66
CA GLY A 349 -2.83 6.54 9.42
C GLY A 349 -2.88 5.05 9.05
N ILE A 350 -1.94 4.32 9.73
CA ILE A 350 -1.92 2.85 9.55
C ILE A 350 -1.93 2.19 10.93
N ASP A 351 -2.41 0.91 10.86
CA ASP A 351 -2.25 0.07 12.07
C ASP A 351 -0.83 -0.53 12.12
N PRO A 352 -0.02 -0.09 13.10
CA PRO A 352 1.40 -0.49 13.12
C PRO A 352 1.58 -1.94 13.58
N LYS A 353 0.49 -2.49 14.16
CA LYS A 353 0.60 -3.92 14.56
C LYS A 353 0.36 -4.83 13.37
N LEU A 354 -0.48 -4.37 12.50
CA LEU A 354 -0.80 -5.20 11.32
C LEU A 354 0.24 -5.02 10.21
N PHE A 355 0.54 -3.74 9.93
CA PHE A 355 1.52 -3.51 8.86
C PHE A 355 2.91 -3.27 9.50
N LYS A 356 3.67 -4.30 9.36
CA LYS A 356 5.02 -4.27 9.98
C LYS A 356 5.99 -5.10 9.14
N PRO A 357 7.33 -4.89 9.33
CA PRO A 357 8.30 -5.44 8.39
C PRO A 357 8.62 -6.91 8.69
N TYR A 358 7.98 -7.50 9.72
CA TYR A 358 8.26 -8.91 10.03
C TYR A 358 6.95 -9.69 10.15
N GLY A 359 7.04 -11.01 10.02
CA GLY A 359 5.83 -11.88 10.02
C GLY A 359 5.79 -12.75 8.75
N GLU A 360 4.57 -13.30 8.55
CA GLU A 360 4.42 -14.24 7.41
C GLU A 360 4.46 -13.49 6.08
N LYS A 361 5.16 -14.15 5.15
CA LYS A 361 5.18 -13.59 3.78
C LYS A 361 4.22 -14.37 2.88
N TYR A 362 3.52 -13.59 2.06
CA TYR A 362 2.63 -14.23 1.09
C TYR A 362 3.42 -15.09 0.09
N PRO A 363 2.90 -16.33 -0.11
CA PRO A 363 3.66 -17.22 -1.00
C PRO A 363 3.51 -16.82 -2.47
N LEU A 364 4.60 -16.23 -3.04
CA LEU A 364 4.57 -15.86 -4.48
C LEU A 364 5.25 -16.96 -5.30
N ASN A 365 4.58 -17.43 -6.35
CA ASN A 365 5.16 -18.49 -7.21
C ASN A 365 6.26 -17.94 -8.14
N THR A 366 7.41 -17.55 -7.55
CA THR A 366 8.55 -17.04 -8.34
C THR A 366 9.84 -17.23 -7.53
N ASN A 367 10.87 -17.40 -8.29
CA ASN A 367 12.19 -17.50 -7.61
C ASN A 367 13.05 -16.27 -7.88
N LYS A 368 12.33 -15.22 -8.44
CA LYS A 368 13.12 -14.01 -8.74
C LYS A 368 13.43 -13.26 -7.43
N ARG A 369 14.61 -12.68 -7.35
CA ARG A 369 15.09 -12.15 -6.06
C ARG A 369 14.58 -10.72 -5.84
N MET A 370 14.52 -9.98 -6.94
CA MET A 370 13.96 -8.61 -6.76
C MET A 370 12.49 -8.58 -7.18
N LYS A 371 11.68 -8.12 -6.21
CA LYS A 371 10.23 -8.06 -6.52
C LYS A 371 9.73 -6.62 -6.33
N PHE A 372 9.23 -6.05 -7.44
CA PHE A 372 8.56 -4.74 -7.37
C PHE A 372 7.04 -4.96 -7.23
N LEU A 373 6.55 -4.15 -6.29
CA LEU A 373 5.11 -4.35 -6.06
C LEU A 373 4.32 -3.11 -6.47
N TYR A 374 3.22 -3.40 -7.18
CA TYR A 374 2.16 -2.39 -7.38
C TYR A 374 0.86 -2.91 -6.76
N LEU A 375 0.32 -2.03 -5.94
CA LEU A 375 -0.94 -2.43 -5.29
C LEU A 375 -1.94 -1.27 -5.38
N GLY A 376 -3.06 -1.48 -6.06
CA GLY A 376 -4.13 -0.46 -6.23
C GLY A 376 -4.87 -0.69 -7.55
N GLY A 377 -5.86 0.33 -7.78
CA GLY A 377 -6.56 0.25 -9.08
C GLY A 377 -5.60 0.44 -10.27
N THR A 378 -5.80 -0.42 -11.34
CA THR A 378 -4.97 -0.24 -12.56
C THR A 378 -5.67 0.73 -13.53
N ILE A 379 -5.83 1.89 -13.05
CA ILE A 379 -6.51 2.94 -13.85
C ILE A 379 -5.49 4.03 -14.20
N TYR A 380 -5.93 4.87 -15.18
CA TYR A 380 -5.02 5.87 -15.78
C TYR A 380 -4.45 6.81 -14.72
N ARG A 381 -5.25 7.21 -13.83
CA ARG A 381 -4.82 8.19 -12.81
C ARG A 381 -3.72 7.61 -11.91
N LYS A 382 -3.77 6.24 -11.72
CA LYS A 382 -2.78 5.62 -10.80
C LYS A 382 -1.49 5.26 -11.54
N GLY A 383 -1.52 5.41 -12.86
CA GLY A 383 -0.27 5.42 -13.63
C GLY A 383 0.26 4.01 -13.86
N PHE A 384 -0.63 2.96 -13.76
CA PHE A 384 -0.12 1.59 -13.94
C PHE A 384 0.39 1.39 -15.37
N ASP A 385 -0.29 2.01 -16.31
CA ASP A 385 0.21 1.86 -17.69
C ASP A 385 1.67 2.32 -17.82
N ILE A 386 2.06 3.33 -17.10
CA ILE A 386 3.45 3.81 -17.18
C ILE A 386 4.38 2.78 -16.51
N LEU A 387 3.95 2.25 -15.41
CA LEU A 387 4.80 1.23 -14.74
C LEU A 387 4.97 -0.01 -15.63
N LEU A 388 3.82 -0.51 -16.15
CA LEU A 388 3.92 -1.73 -16.96
C LEU A 388 4.84 -1.50 -18.17
N SER A 389 4.63 -0.36 -18.84
CA SER A 389 5.48 -0.06 -20.02
C SER A 389 6.96 0.07 -19.62
N ALA A 390 7.27 0.82 -18.57
CA ALA A 390 8.68 1.02 -18.13
C ALA A 390 9.30 -0.33 -17.73
N TYR A 391 8.50 -1.14 -17.02
CA TYR A 391 9.03 -2.44 -16.57
C TYR A 391 9.35 -3.33 -17.76
N MET A 392 8.49 -3.39 -18.76
CA MET A 392 8.73 -4.24 -19.95
C MET A 392 9.91 -3.74 -20.77
N GLN A 393 10.11 -2.44 -20.71
CA GLN A 393 11.23 -1.87 -21.51
C GLN A 393 12.56 -2.10 -20.78
N THR A 394 12.50 -2.20 -19.53
CA THR A 394 13.76 -2.19 -18.76
C THR A 394 14.27 -3.62 -18.58
N PHE A 395 13.30 -4.56 -18.46
CA PHE A 395 13.79 -5.90 -18.08
C PHE A 395 13.33 -6.92 -19.10
N SER A 396 14.05 -8.09 -19.05
CA SER A 396 13.67 -9.24 -19.91
C SER A 396 13.49 -10.48 -19.02
N ALA A 397 13.13 -11.58 -19.70
CA ALA A 397 12.83 -12.83 -18.95
C ALA A 397 14.08 -13.32 -18.23
N SER A 398 15.25 -12.89 -18.64
CA SER A 398 16.48 -13.44 -18.04
C SER A 398 16.88 -12.66 -16.78
N ASP A 399 16.21 -11.53 -16.60
CA ASP A 399 16.59 -10.73 -15.42
C ASP A 399 15.92 -11.33 -14.17
N ASP A 400 16.60 -11.26 -13.07
CA ASP A 400 16.12 -11.82 -11.78
C ASP A 400 15.16 -10.82 -11.09
N VAL A 401 14.13 -10.50 -11.80
CA VAL A 401 13.20 -9.50 -11.27
C VAL A 401 11.77 -9.97 -11.59
N CYS A 402 10.84 -9.56 -10.66
CA CYS A 402 9.42 -9.88 -10.85
C CYS A 402 8.57 -8.67 -10.45
N LEU A 403 7.62 -8.40 -11.41
CA LEU A 403 6.63 -7.36 -11.03
C LEU A 403 5.37 -8.05 -10.49
N VAL A 404 5.12 -7.75 -9.20
CA VAL A 404 3.87 -8.28 -8.60
C VAL A 404 2.78 -7.20 -8.62
N VAL A 405 1.59 -7.61 -9.20
CA VAL A 405 0.51 -6.61 -9.35
C VAL A 405 -0.72 -7.14 -8.61
N LYS A 406 -0.90 -6.40 -7.52
CA LYS A 406 -2.20 -6.67 -6.88
C LYS A 406 -3.26 -5.63 -7.29
N ASP A 407 -4.25 -6.14 -8.10
CA ASP A 407 -5.29 -5.25 -8.68
C ASP A 407 -6.51 -5.21 -7.75
N MET A 408 -6.92 -3.93 -7.36
CA MET A 408 -8.05 -3.79 -6.40
C MET A 408 -9.28 -3.21 -7.12
N GLY A 409 -9.21 -3.17 -8.62
CA GLY A 409 -10.25 -2.46 -9.40
C GLY A 409 -11.27 -3.44 -9.98
N GLY A 410 -11.10 -4.82 -9.73
CA GLY A 410 -12.00 -5.80 -10.40
C GLY A 410 -13.37 -5.83 -9.73
N ASP A 411 -13.57 -5.27 -8.38
CA ASP A 411 -14.87 -5.26 -7.66
C ASP A 411 -15.14 -3.88 -7.08
N SER A 412 -14.34 -2.73 -7.45
CA SER A 412 -14.49 -1.36 -6.93
C SER A 412 -15.16 -0.47 -7.98
N PHE A 413 -15.38 0.90 -7.61
CA PHE A 413 -15.96 1.95 -8.46
C PHE A 413 -15.34 1.94 -9.85
N TYR A 414 -14.14 1.12 -10.11
CA TYR A 414 -13.41 1.19 -11.40
C TYR A 414 -13.60 -0.11 -12.18
N ARG A 415 -14.74 -0.84 -12.00
CA ARG A 415 -15.10 -2.11 -12.66
C ARG A 415 -15.08 -1.95 -14.18
N GLY A 416 -14.18 -2.92 -14.89
CA GLY A 416 -14.14 -2.92 -16.38
C GLY A 416 -12.95 -2.09 -16.90
N GLN A 417 -12.20 -1.44 -15.96
CA GLN A 417 -11.01 -0.65 -16.36
C GLN A 417 -9.75 -1.26 -15.75
N THR A 418 -9.67 -2.69 -15.90
CA THR A 418 -8.46 -3.32 -15.34
C THR A 418 -7.41 -3.49 -16.45
N ALA A 419 -6.21 -3.52 -15.93
CA ALA A 419 -5.11 -3.67 -16.91
C ALA A 419 -4.83 -5.16 -17.16
N LYS A 420 -5.89 -6.01 -16.88
CA LYS A 420 -5.68 -7.47 -17.04
C LYS A 420 -5.31 -7.80 -18.49
N ASP A 421 -6.05 -7.29 -19.45
CA ASP A 421 -5.76 -7.61 -20.86
C ASP A 421 -4.36 -7.12 -21.26
N MET A 422 -4.05 -5.91 -20.74
CA MET A 422 -2.70 -5.38 -21.05
C MET A 422 -1.61 -6.30 -20.50
N ILE A 423 -1.83 -6.84 -19.34
CA ILE A 423 -0.79 -7.71 -18.72
C ILE A 423 -0.74 -9.04 -19.48
N LEU A 424 -1.94 -9.61 -19.83
CA LEU A 424 -1.95 -10.88 -20.58
C LEU A 424 -1.25 -10.71 -21.94
N ARG A 425 -1.47 -9.55 -22.54
CA ARG A 425 -0.79 -9.32 -23.83
C ARG A 425 0.72 -9.21 -23.64
N ALA A 426 1.06 -8.53 -22.60
CA ALA A 426 2.51 -8.39 -22.34
C ALA A 426 3.16 -9.75 -22.09
N LYS A 427 2.40 -10.70 -21.56
CA LYS A 427 2.98 -12.00 -21.20
C LYS A 427 3.11 -12.89 -22.44
N GLN A 428 2.48 -12.46 -23.54
CA GLN A 428 2.58 -13.29 -24.76
C GLN A 428 3.97 -13.20 -25.38
N ASN A 429 4.75 -12.18 -25.06
CA ASN A 429 6.15 -12.08 -25.51
C ASN A 429 7.06 -13.01 -24.69
N PRO A 430 7.75 -14.01 -25.39
CA PRO A 430 8.56 -15.00 -24.65
C PRO A 430 9.72 -14.34 -23.92
N ASN A 431 10.13 -13.17 -24.42
CA ASN A 431 11.25 -12.49 -23.73
C ASN A 431 10.74 -11.52 -22.65
N ALA A 432 9.39 -11.59 -22.30
CA ALA A 432 8.85 -10.62 -21.34
C ALA A 432 9.30 -11.00 -19.92
N PRO A 433 9.74 -9.93 -19.12
CA PRO A 433 10.06 -10.21 -17.71
C PRO A 433 8.83 -10.73 -16.94
N GLU A 434 9.13 -11.40 -15.87
CA GLU A 434 8.04 -12.10 -15.14
C GLU A 434 7.10 -11.10 -14.47
N ILE A 435 5.74 -11.44 -14.61
CA ILE A 435 4.71 -10.62 -13.92
C ILE A 435 3.74 -11.58 -13.21
N ILE A 436 3.63 -11.30 -11.91
CA ILE A 436 2.55 -12.03 -11.19
C ILE A 436 1.36 -11.08 -10.98
N TYR A 437 0.20 -11.55 -11.55
CA TYR A 437 -1.01 -10.71 -11.46
C TYR A 437 -2.01 -11.37 -10.50
N ILE A 438 -2.32 -10.59 -9.42
CA ILE A 438 -3.24 -11.12 -8.40
C ILE A 438 -4.52 -10.27 -8.41
N ASP A 439 -5.70 -10.93 -8.69
CA ASP A 439 -6.96 -10.14 -8.74
C ASP A 439 -8.00 -10.75 -7.81
N ASP A 440 -7.53 -11.70 -6.96
CA ASP A 440 -8.44 -12.26 -5.94
C ASP A 440 -8.54 -11.32 -4.74
N SER A 441 -9.76 -11.43 -4.03
CA SER A 441 -9.91 -10.66 -2.78
C SER A 441 -8.93 -11.17 -1.71
N MET A 442 -8.34 -10.14 -0.92
CA MET A 442 -7.39 -10.51 0.16
C MET A 442 -7.77 -9.79 1.45
N SER A 443 -7.67 -10.62 2.50
CA SER A 443 -7.83 -9.94 3.80
C SER A 443 -6.70 -8.94 4.07
N GLU A 444 -6.86 -8.12 5.07
CA GLU A 444 -5.80 -7.14 5.43
C GLU A 444 -4.50 -7.86 5.83
N GLU A 445 -4.68 -9.02 6.48
CA GLU A 445 -3.47 -9.77 6.88
C GLU A 445 -2.73 -10.31 5.65
N GLU A 446 -3.50 -10.75 4.70
CA GLU A 446 -2.85 -11.24 3.47
C GLU A 446 -2.17 -10.10 2.71
N ILE A 447 -2.86 -8.94 2.72
CA ILE A 447 -2.22 -7.79 2.04
C ILE A 447 -0.92 -7.42 2.76
N ALA A 448 -0.96 -7.41 4.12
CA ALA A 448 0.29 -7.12 4.85
C ALA A 448 1.37 -8.15 4.53
N SER A 449 0.93 -9.47 4.46
CA SER A 449 1.93 -10.50 4.12
C SER A 449 2.44 -10.32 2.68
N LEU A 450 1.60 -9.78 1.76
CA LEU A 450 2.07 -9.54 0.38
C LEU A 450 3.12 -8.43 0.35
N TYR A 451 2.85 -7.32 1.14
CA TYR A 451 3.89 -6.27 1.20
C TYR A 451 5.23 -6.86 1.64
N ARG A 452 5.18 -7.82 2.63
CA ARG A 452 6.43 -8.37 3.20
C ARG A 452 7.11 -9.32 2.22
N ALA A 453 6.29 -9.75 1.24
CA ALA A 453 6.88 -10.70 0.28
C ALA A 453 7.60 -9.97 -0.86
N CYS A 454 7.52 -8.62 -0.83
CA CYS A 454 8.13 -7.86 -1.95
C CYS A 454 9.19 -6.92 -1.39
N ASP A 455 9.90 -6.15 -2.39
CA ASP A 455 11.13 -5.42 -1.92
C ASP A 455 10.92 -3.91 -2.08
N VAL A 456 10.24 -3.54 -3.17
CA VAL A 456 10.05 -2.10 -3.42
C VAL A 456 8.62 -1.88 -3.91
N PHE A 457 8.04 -0.87 -3.32
CA PHE A 457 6.69 -0.50 -3.77
C PHE A 457 6.76 0.62 -4.81
N VAL A 458 5.98 0.38 -5.97
CA VAL A 458 6.09 1.37 -7.05
C VAL A 458 4.70 1.95 -7.31
N SER A 459 4.64 3.28 -7.17
CA SER A 459 3.35 3.96 -7.44
C SER A 459 3.59 5.23 -8.27
N PRO A 460 3.65 5.08 -9.63
CA PRO A 460 3.86 6.25 -10.49
C PRO A 460 2.55 6.96 -10.83
N TYR A 461 1.87 7.40 -9.75
CA TYR A 461 0.52 7.95 -9.93
C TYR A 461 0.58 9.33 -10.60
N ARG A 462 -0.46 9.68 -11.38
CA ARG A 462 -0.66 11.06 -11.92
C ARG A 462 -1.40 11.93 -10.91
N GLY A 463 -2.23 11.20 -10.12
CA GLY A 463 -2.96 11.96 -9.08
C GLY A 463 -3.34 11.03 -7.91
N GLU A 464 -3.13 11.60 -6.67
CA GLU A 464 -3.53 10.87 -5.43
C GLU A 464 -3.89 11.88 -4.33
N GLY A 465 -4.92 11.40 -3.53
CA GLY A 465 -5.30 12.28 -2.40
C GLY A 465 -4.40 12.05 -1.18
N PHE A 466 -3.96 10.81 -0.96
CA PHE A 466 -3.04 10.50 0.17
C PHE A 466 -2.19 9.27 -0.18
N SER A 467 -2.81 8.12 -0.60
CA SER A 467 -2.23 6.83 -1.03
C SER A 467 -1.91 5.96 0.20
N LEU A 468 -2.92 5.29 0.72
CA LEU A 468 -2.72 4.41 1.88
C LEU A 468 -1.80 3.24 1.54
N PRO A 469 -1.86 2.75 0.28
CA PRO A 469 -0.96 1.63 -0.05
C PRO A 469 0.52 2.02 0.05
N THR A 470 0.84 3.27 -0.32
CA THR A 470 2.26 3.69 -0.17
C THR A 470 2.66 3.69 1.31
N LEU A 471 1.79 4.28 2.19
CA LEU A 471 2.14 4.31 3.62
C LEU A 471 2.19 2.90 4.21
N GLU A 472 1.25 2.01 3.81
CA GLU A 472 1.27 0.62 4.29
C GLU A 472 2.55 -0.11 3.83
N ALA A 473 2.97 0.14 2.55
CA ALA A 473 4.22 -0.49 2.07
C ALA A 473 5.41 -0.03 2.90
N MET A 474 5.41 1.29 3.21
CA MET A 474 6.53 1.79 4.04
C MET A 474 6.51 1.10 5.41
N ALA A 475 5.29 0.99 5.99
CA ALA A 475 5.22 0.39 7.34
C ALA A 475 5.74 -1.06 7.32
N CYS A 476 5.61 -1.75 6.16
CA CYS A 476 6.02 -3.16 6.07
C CYS A 476 7.47 -3.28 5.61
N GLY A 477 8.13 -2.12 5.58
CA GLY A 477 9.61 -2.18 5.38
C GLY A 477 10.01 -2.01 3.92
N LEU A 478 9.01 -1.57 3.02
CA LEU A 478 9.38 -1.37 1.60
C LEU A 478 9.68 0.12 1.35
N PRO A 479 10.83 0.37 0.85
CA PRO A 479 10.94 1.72 0.27
C PRO A 479 10.04 1.89 -0.96
N VAL A 480 9.93 3.23 -1.34
CA VAL A 480 8.84 3.40 -2.36
C VAL A 480 9.40 4.24 -3.51
N VAL A 481 8.89 3.91 -4.75
CA VAL A 481 9.05 4.78 -5.92
C VAL A 481 7.73 5.52 -6.19
N VAL A 482 7.82 6.88 -5.98
CA VAL A 482 6.54 7.62 -6.10
C VAL A 482 6.79 8.88 -6.93
N THR A 483 5.64 9.41 -7.46
CA THR A 483 5.72 10.64 -8.26
C THR A 483 5.97 11.85 -7.34
N ARG A 484 6.95 12.70 -7.76
CA ARG A 484 7.23 13.93 -6.98
C ARG A 484 6.17 15.00 -7.26
N GLY A 485 5.77 15.75 -6.11
CA GLY A 485 4.87 16.92 -6.31
C GLY A 485 3.44 16.60 -5.88
N GLY A 486 3.24 15.31 -5.38
CA GLY A 486 1.85 14.94 -5.02
C GLY A 486 1.72 14.72 -3.51
N ALA A 487 0.65 13.87 -3.20
CA ALA A 487 0.22 13.75 -1.78
C ALA A 487 1.24 12.95 -0.96
N THR A 488 1.99 12.07 -1.59
CA THR A 488 2.90 11.20 -0.80
C THR A 488 4.13 11.98 -0.33
N ASP A 489 4.30 13.26 -0.84
CA ASP A 489 5.45 14.08 -0.38
C ASP A 489 5.34 14.41 1.12
N ASP A 490 4.13 14.30 1.68
CA ASP A 490 3.92 14.67 3.10
C ASP A 490 4.60 13.66 4.03
N PHE A 491 4.76 12.41 3.46
CA PHE A 491 5.31 11.50 4.49
C PHE A 491 6.47 10.68 3.92
N THR A 492 6.91 11.06 2.65
CA THR A 492 8.11 10.39 2.13
C THR A 492 9.23 11.42 1.98
N ASP A 493 10.52 10.85 1.94
CA ASP A 493 11.69 11.70 1.60
C ASP A 493 12.75 10.84 0.91
N GLU A 494 13.98 11.47 0.65
CA GLU A 494 14.97 10.82 -0.26
C GLU A 494 15.62 9.62 0.44
N LYS A 495 15.40 9.55 1.76
CA LYS A 495 16.04 8.42 2.47
C LYS A 495 15.20 7.15 2.35
N CYS A 496 13.89 7.34 1.99
CA CYS A 496 13.07 6.11 1.98
C CYS A 496 12.27 6.02 0.68
N ALA A 497 12.53 7.05 -0.25
CA ALA A 497 11.77 7.00 -1.51
C ALA A 497 12.67 7.43 -2.67
N TRP A 498 12.37 6.77 -3.81
CA TRP A 498 12.85 7.32 -5.10
C TRP A 498 11.73 8.10 -5.79
N TYR A 499 12.09 9.52 -6.03
CA TYR A 499 11.04 10.37 -6.62
C TYR A 499 11.19 10.41 -8.14
N LEU A 500 10.01 10.21 -8.72
CA LEU A 500 10.01 10.32 -10.19
C LEU A 500 9.69 11.76 -10.60
N SER A 501 10.52 12.19 -11.53
CA SER A 501 10.13 13.50 -12.09
C SER A 501 8.81 13.42 -12.86
N ALA A 502 8.13 14.58 -12.76
CA ALA A 502 6.83 14.56 -13.46
C ALA A 502 6.57 15.92 -14.09
N GLU A 503 5.83 15.79 -15.24
CA GLU A 503 5.36 17.03 -15.91
C GLU A 503 3.88 17.27 -15.63
N LYS A 504 3.59 18.56 -15.53
CA LYS A 504 2.15 18.88 -15.35
C LYS A 504 1.44 18.87 -16.71
N ILE A 505 0.42 17.96 -16.72
CA ILE A 505 -0.35 17.90 -17.98
C ILE A 505 -1.75 18.44 -17.70
N ASN A 506 -2.10 19.44 -18.52
CA ASN A 506 -3.44 20.05 -18.36
C ASN A 506 -4.54 19.11 -18.87
N ILE A 507 -5.54 18.97 -17.98
CA ILE A 507 -6.62 18.06 -18.46
C ILE A 507 -7.89 18.85 -18.70
N GLY A 508 -7.75 20.17 -18.73
CA GLY A 508 -8.87 21.03 -19.18
C GLY A 508 -9.76 21.41 -17.98
N LYS A 509 -11.05 21.82 -18.30
CA LYS A 509 -11.90 22.42 -17.24
C LYS A 509 -13.06 21.47 -16.92
N THR A 510 -12.94 20.27 -17.58
CA THR A 510 -14.09 19.42 -17.27
C THR A 510 -13.61 18.01 -16.91
N LEU A 511 -14.32 17.40 -16.02
CA LEU A 511 -14.14 15.98 -15.68
C LEU A 511 -15.47 15.24 -15.76
N ASP A 512 -15.56 14.30 -16.78
CA ASP A 512 -16.80 13.51 -17.01
C ASP A 512 -18.01 14.44 -17.18
N GLY A 513 -17.83 15.56 -17.86
CA GLY A 513 -18.97 16.44 -18.20
C GLY A 513 -19.22 17.49 -17.10
N LYS A 514 -18.42 17.42 -16.02
CA LYS A 514 -18.59 18.43 -14.95
C LYS A 514 -17.43 19.43 -14.95
N LEU A 515 -17.76 20.65 -14.47
CA LEU A 515 -16.81 21.77 -14.65
C LEU A 515 -15.93 21.92 -13.39
N PHE A 516 -14.70 21.94 -13.66
CA PHE A 516 -13.78 22.38 -12.59
C PHE A 516 -13.90 23.89 -12.34
N THR A 517 -13.37 24.30 -11.17
CA THR A 517 -13.41 25.75 -10.86
C THR A 517 -12.37 26.49 -11.69
N ASN A 518 -11.30 25.75 -12.05
CA ASN A 518 -10.24 26.24 -12.95
C ASN A 518 -9.65 25.08 -13.76
N GLU A 519 -8.61 25.50 -14.64
CA GLU A 519 -7.94 24.41 -15.39
C GLU A 519 -7.22 23.47 -14.40
N ALA A 520 -7.51 22.16 -14.62
CA ALA A 520 -6.86 21.17 -13.74
C ALA A 520 -5.70 20.48 -14.47
N TYR A 521 -4.70 20.06 -13.64
CA TYR A 521 -3.63 19.29 -14.29
C TYR A 521 -3.36 18.01 -13.50
N LEU A 522 -2.74 17.00 -14.20
CA LEU A 522 -2.20 15.80 -13.55
C LEU A 522 -0.67 15.81 -13.62
N LEU A 523 -0.13 15.09 -12.71
CA LEU A 523 1.34 14.93 -12.74
C LEU A 523 1.72 13.68 -13.56
N GLU A 524 2.23 13.98 -14.76
CA GLU A 524 2.63 12.86 -15.64
C GLU A 524 4.07 12.43 -15.34
N PRO A 525 4.18 11.20 -14.71
CA PRO A 525 5.54 10.75 -14.39
C PRO A 525 6.35 10.46 -15.66
N ASP A 526 7.71 10.76 -15.54
CA ASP A 526 8.61 10.53 -16.67
C ASP A 526 8.93 9.03 -16.78
N ARG A 527 8.50 8.47 -17.81
CA ARG A 527 8.64 7.01 -17.97
C ARG A 527 10.12 6.61 -18.08
N ASP A 528 10.93 7.38 -18.85
CA ASP A 528 12.36 7.02 -18.97
C ASP A 528 13.07 7.12 -17.61
N HIS A 529 12.65 8.13 -16.88
CA HIS A 529 13.26 8.21 -15.53
C HIS A 529 12.84 7.00 -14.68
N LEU A 530 11.53 6.60 -14.80
CA LEU A 530 11.13 5.37 -14.07
C LEU A 530 11.95 4.16 -14.51
N CYS A 531 12.23 3.99 -15.86
CA CYS A 531 13.10 2.90 -16.32
C CYS A 531 14.48 2.97 -15.66
N ALA A 532 15.00 4.18 -15.65
CA ALA A 532 16.36 4.33 -15.08
C ALA A 532 16.34 4.02 -13.57
N THR A 533 15.25 4.42 -12.96
CA THR A 533 15.17 4.21 -11.50
C THR A 533 15.03 2.70 -11.21
N LEU A 534 14.13 2.00 -11.92
CA LEU A 534 14.02 0.55 -11.71
C LEU A 534 15.34 -0.16 -11.97
N LYS A 535 15.97 0.25 -13.05
CA LYS A 535 17.28 -0.38 -13.36
C LYS A 535 18.30 -0.09 -12.26
N TYR A 536 18.24 1.12 -11.78
CA TYR A 536 19.20 1.49 -10.73
C TYR A 536 18.93 0.66 -9.46
N ILE A 537 17.70 0.57 -9.09
CA ILE A 537 17.39 -0.17 -7.84
C ILE A 537 17.79 -1.64 -8.01
N PHE A 538 17.48 -2.21 -9.17
CA PHE A 538 17.86 -3.60 -9.41
C PHE A 538 19.38 -3.78 -9.35
N ALA A 539 20.10 -2.76 -9.80
CA ALA A 539 21.58 -2.89 -9.83
C ALA A 539 22.16 -2.61 -8.44
N ASN A 540 21.28 -2.01 -7.57
CA ASN A 540 21.83 -1.64 -6.24
C ASN A 540 20.85 -2.08 -5.15
N PRO A 541 20.65 -3.33 -4.95
CA PRO A 541 19.66 -3.82 -3.97
C PRO A 541 20.16 -3.65 -2.53
N THR A 542 21.40 -3.26 -2.42
CA THR A 542 21.96 -3.13 -1.05
C THR A 542 21.38 -1.90 -0.35
N GLU A 543 20.73 -1.06 -1.14
CA GLU A 543 20.19 0.17 -0.51
C GLU A 543 18.74 -0.05 -0.06
N VAL A 544 18.16 -1.08 -0.41
CA VAL A 544 16.70 -1.26 -0.27
C VAL A 544 16.37 -1.54 1.20
N TYR A 545 17.20 -2.31 1.86
CA TYR A 545 16.86 -2.70 3.24
C TYR A 545 16.91 -1.49 4.18
N SER A 546 18.03 -0.72 4.11
CA SER A 546 18.14 0.45 5.01
C SER A 546 17.02 1.46 4.74
N ALA A 547 16.79 1.66 3.41
CA ALA A 547 15.68 2.59 3.09
C ALA A 547 14.34 2.07 3.64
N GLY A 548 14.16 0.76 3.55
CA GLY A 548 12.90 0.16 4.07
C GLY A 548 12.79 0.31 5.58
N LEU A 549 13.94 0.09 6.33
CA LEU A 549 13.90 0.28 7.79
C LEU A 549 13.48 1.70 8.17
N ILE A 550 14.07 2.65 7.41
CA ILE A 550 13.75 4.06 7.72
C ILE A 550 12.29 4.35 7.37
N ALA A 551 11.91 3.75 6.24
CA ALA A 551 10.49 3.97 5.85
C ALA A 551 9.56 3.38 6.91
N SER A 552 9.87 2.19 7.34
CA SER A 552 8.97 1.51 8.31
C SER A 552 8.91 2.30 9.62
N ALA A 553 10.05 2.71 10.14
CA ALA A 553 10.06 3.47 11.40
C ALA A 553 9.26 4.77 11.27
N LYS A 554 9.45 5.43 10.14
CA LYS A 554 8.71 6.69 9.95
C LYS A 554 7.19 6.44 9.92
N ALA A 555 6.76 5.47 9.14
CA ALA A 555 5.31 5.21 9.01
C ALA A 555 4.73 4.74 10.36
N ARG A 556 5.44 3.89 11.09
CA ARG A 556 4.84 3.22 12.26
C ARG A 556 4.99 4.08 13.51
N LYS A 557 5.87 5.14 13.35
CA LYS A 557 6.00 6.03 14.53
C LYS A 557 5.15 7.28 14.38
N PHE A 558 5.08 7.73 13.10
CA PHE A 558 4.52 9.11 13.02
C PHE A 558 3.20 9.09 12.27
N TRP A 559 2.92 8.00 11.50
CA TRP A 559 1.71 8.08 10.65
C TRP A 559 0.79 6.91 10.99
N THR A 560 0.27 6.94 12.29
CA THR A 560 -0.63 5.87 12.79
C THR A 560 -2.03 6.46 12.99
N TRP A 561 -3.01 5.49 13.03
CA TRP A 561 -4.39 5.98 13.26
C TRP A 561 -4.50 6.64 14.64
N ARG A 562 -3.59 6.26 15.56
CA ARG A 562 -3.53 6.98 16.86
C ARG A 562 -3.20 8.46 16.65
N ASN A 563 -2.09 8.75 16.02
CA ASN A 563 -1.66 10.17 15.85
C ASN A 563 -2.64 10.95 14.99
N SER A 564 -3.18 10.26 13.99
CA SER A 564 -4.16 10.95 13.14
C SER A 564 -5.42 11.33 13.95
N THR A 565 -5.91 10.47 14.81
CA THR A 565 -7.13 10.76 15.60
C THR A 565 -6.84 11.87 16.62
N ILE A 566 -5.61 11.81 17.20
CA ILE A 566 -5.26 12.88 18.17
C ILE A 566 -5.23 14.25 17.45
N ARG A 567 -4.71 14.28 16.24
CA ARG A 567 -4.72 15.55 15.48
C ARG A 567 -6.16 16.00 15.19
N LEU A 568 -6.95 15.05 14.80
CA LEU A 568 -8.36 15.38 14.52
C LEU A 568 -9.03 15.94 15.78
N LEU A 569 -8.86 15.32 16.93
CA LEU A 569 -9.51 15.78 18.18
C LEU A 569 -8.91 17.11 18.63
N SER A 570 -7.60 17.27 18.35
CA SER A 570 -6.99 18.58 18.69
C SER A 570 -7.67 19.72 17.93
N ARG A 571 -8.00 19.39 16.70
CA ARG A 571 -8.69 20.44 15.93
C ARG A 571 -10.11 20.67 16.48
N ILE A 572 -10.70 19.64 16.91
CA ILE A 572 -12.03 19.83 17.52
C ILE A 572 -11.89 20.62 18.83
N ASP A 573 -10.84 20.30 19.62
CA ASP A 573 -10.60 21.10 20.84
C ASP A 573 -10.49 22.59 20.53
N TYR A 574 -9.80 22.85 19.46
CA TYR A 574 -9.66 24.26 19.07
C TYR A 574 -11.00 24.88 18.72
N LEU A 575 -11.89 24.12 18.11
CA LEU A 575 -13.17 24.71 17.64
C LEU A 575 -14.18 24.79 18.77
N GLN A 576 -14.02 23.91 19.79
CA GLN A 576 -15.15 23.82 20.74
C GLN A 576 -14.66 24.17 22.15
N GLY A 577 -13.28 24.47 22.25
CA GLY A 577 -12.75 24.80 23.61
C GLY A 577 -12.79 23.59 24.54
N THR A 578 -12.57 22.31 23.94
CA THR A 578 -12.56 21.08 24.78
C THR A 578 -11.12 20.59 24.95
N ASN A 579 -10.97 19.41 25.70
CA ASN A 579 -9.62 18.80 25.85
C ASN A 579 -9.65 17.33 25.45
N LEU A 580 -10.41 17.00 24.40
CA LEU A 580 -10.60 15.60 23.95
C LEU A 580 -9.26 14.98 23.52
N ALA A 581 -8.39 15.69 22.86
CA ALA A 581 -7.11 15.12 22.37
C ALA A 581 -6.24 14.67 23.54
N GLN A 582 -6.22 15.54 24.59
CA GLN A 582 -5.42 15.14 25.76
C GLN A 582 -5.96 13.85 26.39
N VAL A 583 -7.30 13.78 26.46
CA VAL A 583 -7.89 12.53 27.00
C VAL A 583 -7.49 11.34 26.12
N ALA A 584 -7.64 11.50 24.80
CA ALA A 584 -7.32 10.38 23.89
C ALA A 584 -5.83 10.01 23.98
N GLU A 585 -4.96 11.01 24.07
CA GLU A 585 -3.50 10.73 24.10
C GLU A 585 -3.13 9.87 25.31
N LYS A 586 -3.81 10.02 26.44
CA LYS A 586 -3.50 9.25 27.66
C LYS A 586 -4.00 7.81 27.54
N LYS A 587 -5.01 7.61 26.68
CA LYS A 587 -5.62 6.25 26.67
C LYS A 587 -5.17 5.46 25.44
N LEU A 588 -4.83 6.15 24.35
CA LEU A 588 -4.40 5.39 23.16
C LEU A 588 -2.92 5.04 23.30
N PRO A 589 -2.64 3.81 23.11
CA PRO A 589 -1.26 3.37 23.34
C PRO A 589 -0.32 3.80 22.21
N VAL A 590 0.94 4.15 22.70
CA VAL A 590 2.00 4.39 21.70
C VAL A 590 2.63 3.03 21.34
N PHE A 591 2.66 2.85 20.04
CA PHE A 591 3.25 1.57 19.63
C PHE A 591 4.75 1.71 19.44
N ALA A 592 5.41 0.76 20.04
CA ALA A 592 6.88 0.76 19.87
C ALA A 592 7.39 -0.69 19.86
N ASP A 593 8.29 -0.94 18.97
CA ASP A 593 8.94 -2.28 18.95
C ASP A 593 10.37 -2.13 18.42
N ASP A 594 11.10 -3.30 18.48
CA ASP A 594 12.55 -3.28 18.17
C ASP A 594 12.81 -2.81 16.72
N TYR A 595 11.92 -3.04 15.76
CA TYR A 595 12.17 -2.62 14.36
C TYR A 595 11.98 -1.11 14.21
N ILE A 596 11.06 -0.50 15.05
CA ILE A 596 10.95 0.98 14.98
C ILE A 596 12.26 1.60 15.48
N ILE A 597 12.82 1.03 16.57
CA ILE A 597 14.09 1.60 17.10
C ILE A 597 15.22 1.35 16.09
N LEU A 598 15.19 0.17 15.48
CA LEU A 598 16.23 -0.10 14.46
C LEU A 598 16.15 0.90 13.30
N GLY A 599 14.99 1.15 12.80
CA GLY A 599 14.83 2.14 11.70
C GLY A 599 15.31 3.54 12.14
N LEU A 600 14.94 3.98 13.39
CA LEU A 600 15.40 5.29 13.88
C LEU A 600 16.92 5.34 14.00
N ALA A 601 17.47 4.19 14.51
CA ALA A 601 18.95 4.13 14.58
C ALA A 601 19.60 4.26 13.20
N GLU A 602 18.95 3.54 12.27
CA GLU A 602 19.51 3.63 10.89
C GLU A 602 19.38 5.04 10.34
N ASN A 603 18.31 5.69 10.60
CA ASN A 603 18.17 7.08 10.13
C ASN A 603 19.23 7.99 10.75
N GLU A 604 19.45 7.85 12.07
CA GLU A 604 20.50 8.67 12.71
C GLU A 604 21.89 8.39 12.09
N PHE A 605 22.07 7.06 11.85
CA PHE A 605 23.40 6.70 11.29
C PHE A 605 23.59 7.35 9.91
N ILE A 606 22.64 7.35 9.05
CA ILE A 606 22.80 7.88 7.69
C ILE A 606 22.84 9.41 7.73
N SER A 607 22.29 9.94 8.83
CA SER A 607 22.29 11.42 8.92
C SER A 607 23.59 11.91 9.57
N GLY A 608 24.42 11.01 9.93
CA GLY A 608 25.75 11.43 10.44
C GLY A 608 25.73 11.59 11.95
N ASN A 609 24.57 11.33 12.61
CA ASN A 609 24.56 11.36 14.08
C ASN A 609 24.93 9.98 14.67
N TYR A 610 26.16 9.65 14.67
CA TYR A 610 26.65 8.27 14.88
C TYR A 610 26.57 7.92 16.37
N GLU A 611 26.80 8.83 17.27
CA GLU A 611 26.75 8.47 18.71
C GLU A 611 25.34 8.02 19.11
N ASN A 612 24.39 8.83 18.66
CA ASN A 612 23.00 8.42 18.96
C ASN A 612 22.65 7.08 18.29
N ALA A 613 23.09 6.95 17.06
CA ALA A 613 22.77 5.69 16.35
C ALA A 613 23.37 4.49 17.09
N ILE A 614 24.60 4.59 17.53
CA ILE A 614 25.27 3.45 18.18
C ILE A 614 24.58 3.15 19.52
N GLY A 615 24.16 4.26 20.24
CA GLY A 615 23.38 4.01 21.48
C GLY A 615 22.13 3.17 21.22
N LEU A 616 21.41 3.52 20.17
CA LEU A 616 20.18 2.77 19.87
C LEU A 616 20.49 1.34 19.42
N PHE A 617 21.56 1.15 18.54
CA PHE A 617 21.91 -0.22 18.11
C PHE A 617 22.27 -1.08 19.32
N THR A 618 22.99 -0.54 20.23
CA THR A 618 23.46 -1.32 21.39
C THR A 618 22.26 -1.77 22.23
N SER A 619 21.27 -0.85 22.30
CA SER A 619 20.08 -1.23 23.11
C SER A 619 19.32 -2.39 22.48
N LEU A 620 19.62 -2.71 21.17
CA LEU A 620 18.81 -3.73 20.46
C LEU A 620 19.54 -5.07 20.51
N ILE A 621 20.76 -5.22 20.90
CA ILE A 621 21.57 -6.45 20.84
C ILE A 621 21.43 -7.17 22.19
N GLU A 622 20.39 -6.81 23.08
CA GLU A 622 20.16 -7.50 24.37
C GLU A 622 19.29 -8.75 24.15
N GLU A 623 19.34 -9.93 25.00
CA GLU A 623 18.90 -11.35 24.89
C GLU A 623 17.38 -11.45 24.74
N ASN A 624 16.51 -10.24 24.56
CA ASN A 624 15.05 -10.42 24.38
C ASN A 624 14.54 -9.58 23.21
N SER A 625 15.37 -9.49 22.06
CA SER A 625 14.90 -8.66 20.93
C SER A 625 14.11 -9.52 19.94
N ILE A 626 13.01 -8.94 19.36
CA ILE A 626 12.19 -9.66 18.36
C ILE A 626 12.87 -9.63 16.99
N LEU A 627 14.07 -9.09 16.85
CA LEU A 627 14.75 -8.90 15.55
C LEU A 627 15.24 -10.26 15.03
N ASP A 628 15.05 -10.40 13.72
CA ASP A 628 15.55 -11.66 13.12
C ASP A 628 17.07 -11.60 12.91
N GLU A 629 17.61 -12.75 12.53
CA GLU A 629 19.08 -12.85 12.42
C GLU A 629 19.63 -11.85 11.39
N PHE A 630 18.79 -11.66 10.35
CA PHE A 630 19.23 -10.72 9.30
C PHE A 630 19.34 -9.29 9.84
N SER A 631 18.48 -8.83 10.68
CA SER A 631 18.50 -7.46 11.24
C SER A 631 19.61 -7.33 12.29
N LYS A 632 19.84 -8.42 13.05
CA LYS A 632 20.96 -8.37 14.03
C LYS A 632 22.31 -8.26 13.31
N LEU A 633 22.36 -9.03 12.22
CA LEU A 633 23.59 -8.89 11.43
C LEU A 633 23.78 -7.47 10.91
N HIS A 634 22.69 -6.91 10.44
CA HIS A 634 22.78 -5.51 9.97
C HIS A 634 23.31 -4.57 11.06
N ILE A 635 22.83 -4.75 12.26
CA ILE A 635 23.24 -3.85 13.37
C ILE A 635 24.74 -4.02 13.63
N LEU A 636 25.14 -5.29 13.71
CA LEU A 636 26.57 -5.52 14.02
C LEU A 636 27.46 -5.01 12.90
N ASN A 637 26.99 -5.23 11.69
CA ASN A 637 27.82 -4.68 10.59
C ASN A 637 27.88 -3.15 10.63
N ARG A 638 26.82 -2.53 10.94
CA ARG A 638 26.84 -1.05 11.03
C ARG A 638 27.77 -0.59 12.16
N MET A 639 27.68 -1.24 13.24
CA MET A 639 28.56 -0.84 14.36
C MET A 639 30.03 -1.06 13.99
N ALA A 640 30.27 -2.25 13.35
CA ALA A 640 31.66 -2.50 12.93
C ALA A 640 32.14 -1.43 11.94
N GLN A 641 31.23 -1.08 11.04
CA GLN A 641 31.59 0.00 10.08
C GLN A 641 31.94 1.30 10.83
N TYR A 642 31.18 1.62 11.79
CA TYR A 642 31.45 2.86 12.56
C TYR A 642 32.79 2.76 13.30
N TYR A 643 33.05 1.67 14.01
CA TYR A 643 34.32 1.56 14.77
C TYR A 643 35.53 1.51 13.84
N LEU A 644 35.27 0.84 12.71
CA LEU A 644 36.40 0.86 11.74
C LEU A 644 36.72 2.28 11.30
N SER A 645 35.76 3.15 11.05
CA SER A 645 36.01 4.52 10.57
C SER A 645 36.61 5.38 11.70
N ASN A 646 36.51 4.91 12.97
CA ASN A 646 37.07 5.70 14.10
C ASN A 646 38.33 5.04 14.64
N ASN A 647 38.88 4.09 13.88
CA ASN A 647 40.16 3.45 14.18
C ASN A 647 40.10 2.63 15.48
N ASN A 648 38.90 2.25 15.87
CA ASN A 648 38.80 1.29 16.99
C ASN A 648 38.79 -0.16 16.47
N PHE A 649 39.91 -0.78 16.22
CA PHE A 649 40.04 -2.06 15.48
C PHE A 649 39.79 -3.24 16.43
N GLU A 650 40.09 -3.02 17.67
CA GLU A 650 39.80 -4.10 18.64
C GLU A 650 38.29 -4.42 18.68
N GLU A 651 37.52 -3.35 18.70
CA GLU A 651 36.06 -3.58 18.73
C GLU A 651 35.56 -4.21 17.42
N VAL A 652 36.09 -3.73 16.34
CA VAL A 652 35.68 -4.34 15.06
C VAL A 652 35.95 -5.85 15.09
N GLU A 653 37.12 -6.28 15.56
CA GLU A 653 37.47 -7.73 15.60
C GLU A 653 36.50 -8.49 16.52
N LYS A 654 36.22 -7.83 17.61
CA LYS A 654 35.26 -8.50 18.51
C LYS A 654 33.91 -8.73 17.83
N ILE A 655 33.49 -7.69 17.15
CA ILE A 655 32.17 -7.81 16.49
C ILE A 655 32.23 -8.86 15.38
N ILE A 656 33.29 -8.86 14.62
CA ILE A 656 33.39 -9.83 13.50
C ILE A 656 33.46 -11.24 14.08
N ASN A 657 34.21 -11.42 15.13
CA ASN A 657 34.27 -12.75 15.74
C ASN A 657 32.89 -13.17 16.28
N ALA A 658 32.25 -12.20 16.86
CA ALA A 658 30.90 -12.52 17.33
C ALA A 658 29.98 -12.93 16.17
N ILE A 659 30.06 -12.23 15.05
CA ILE A 659 29.20 -12.60 13.89
C ILE A 659 29.56 -14.02 13.42
N LYS A 660 30.82 -14.36 13.39
CA LYS A 660 31.25 -15.69 12.86
C LYS A 660 30.82 -16.79 13.83
N LEU A 661 30.71 -16.44 15.10
CA LEU A 661 30.38 -17.49 16.09
C LEU A 661 28.87 -17.71 16.14
N SER A 662 28.09 -16.60 15.86
CA SER A 662 26.67 -16.76 16.25
C SER A 662 25.76 -16.41 15.07
N LEU A 663 26.37 -15.89 13.95
CA LEU A 663 25.53 -15.53 12.79
C LEU A 663 26.24 -15.94 11.50
N ARG A 664 25.46 -15.89 10.39
CA ARG A 664 26.09 -16.16 9.09
C ARG A 664 26.54 -14.85 8.41
N PRO A 665 27.89 -14.72 8.25
CA PRO A 665 28.41 -13.48 7.63
C PRO A 665 27.96 -13.34 6.17
N ASN A 666 27.74 -12.05 5.79
CA ASN A 666 27.45 -11.79 4.36
C ASN A 666 28.52 -10.90 3.74
N LEU A 667 28.25 -10.47 2.54
CA LEU A 667 29.32 -9.74 1.83
C LEU A 667 29.67 -8.45 2.55
N ASP A 668 28.71 -7.84 3.26
CA ASP A 668 29.05 -6.63 4.05
C ASP A 668 30.09 -6.95 5.13
N THR A 669 29.89 -8.06 5.82
CA THR A 669 30.84 -8.46 6.88
C THR A 669 32.24 -8.72 6.30
N ASP A 670 32.24 -9.42 5.16
CA ASP A 670 33.53 -9.72 4.54
C ASP A 670 34.26 -8.45 4.11
N TYR A 671 33.44 -7.61 3.61
CA TYR A 671 34.09 -6.36 3.13
C TYR A 671 34.65 -5.58 4.32
N ILE A 672 33.94 -5.49 5.44
CA ILE A 672 34.46 -4.79 6.63
C ILE A 672 35.71 -5.52 7.15
N TYR A 673 35.69 -6.84 7.13
CA TYR A 673 36.86 -7.61 7.58
C TYR A 673 38.06 -7.38 6.66
N ALA A 674 37.78 -7.33 5.36
CA ALA A 674 38.92 -7.05 4.44
C ALA A 674 39.54 -5.70 4.74
N LYS A 675 38.71 -4.72 5.04
CA LYS A 675 39.28 -3.40 5.36
C LYS A 675 40.10 -3.45 6.66
N LEU A 676 39.59 -4.21 7.59
CA LEU A 676 40.37 -4.34 8.84
C LEU A 676 41.73 -5.00 8.57
N LEU A 677 41.78 -6.09 7.76
CA LEU A 677 43.06 -6.76 7.42
C LEU A 677 44.04 -5.79 6.75
N LYS A 678 43.39 -4.99 5.91
CA LYS A 678 44.28 -4.02 5.23
C LYS A 678 44.93 -3.07 6.25
N VAL A 679 44.21 -2.59 7.16
CA VAL A 679 44.78 -1.63 8.13
C VAL A 679 45.77 -2.34 9.04
N LYS A 680 45.71 -3.64 9.15
CA LYS A 680 46.64 -4.38 10.02
C LYS A 680 47.87 -4.83 9.23
N GLY A 681 47.85 -4.54 7.95
CA GLY A 681 49.07 -4.81 7.15
C GLY A 681 48.98 -6.18 6.47
N SER A 682 47.93 -6.87 6.58
CA SER A 682 47.80 -8.19 5.89
C SER A 682 47.13 -8.02 4.52
N ASN A 683 47.79 -7.47 3.57
CA ASN A 683 47.21 -7.07 2.27
C ASN A 683 46.90 -8.31 1.42
N ASP A 684 47.71 -9.30 1.49
CA ASP A 684 47.44 -10.50 0.65
C ASP A 684 46.12 -11.17 1.07
N GLU A 685 45.94 -11.25 2.38
CA GLU A 685 44.67 -11.86 2.85
C GLU A 685 43.47 -10.97 2.50
N ALA A 686 43.69 -9.68 2.64
CA ALA A 686 42.58 -8.76 2.27
C ALA A 686 42.20 -8.93 0.79
N PHE A 687 43.17 -9.03 -0.16
CA PHE A 687 42.86 -9.18 -1.60
C PHE A 687 42.16 -10.50 -1.85
N GLU A 688 42.66 -11.51 -1.12
CA GLU A 688 42.00 -12.82 -1.32
C GLU A 688 40.52 -12.75 -0.96
N LEU A 689 40.25 -12.11 0.16
CA LEU A 689 38.85 -12.00 0.59
C LEU A 689 38.03 -11.15 -0.40
N LEU A 690 38.59 -10.05 -0.89
CA LEU A 690 37.86 -9.19 -1.85
C LEU A 690 37.60 -9.92 -3.16
N THR A 691 38.56 -10.75 -3.62
CA THR A 691 38.34 -11.52 -4.86
C THR A 691 37.17 -12.49 -4.67
N LYS A 692 37.09 -13.05 -3.45
CA LYS A 692 35.93 -13.95 -3.20
C LYS A 692 34.60 -13.18 -3.24
N ILE A 693 34.67 -11.93 -2.75
CA ILE A 693 33.45 -11.12 -2.80
C ILE A 693 33.00 -10.92 -4.27
N PHE A 694 33.93 -10.70 -5.21
CA PHE A 694 33.57 -10.48 -6.64
C PHE A 694 32.91 -11.72 -7.22
N ASP A 695 33.41 -12.90 -6.80
CA ASP A 695 32.88 -14.16 -7.39
C ASP A 695 31.43 -14.41 -6.95
N ARG A 696 31.08 -13.79 -5.77
CA ARG A 696 29.74 -14.13 -5.22
C ARG A 696 28.79 -12.92 -5.33
N TRP A 697 29.30 -11.81 -5.95
CA TRP A 697 28.53 -10.53 -5.86
C TRP A 697 27.19 -10.68 -6.58
N THR A 698 27.20 -11.24 -7.82
CA THR A 698 25.96 -11.28 -8.62
C THR A 698 24.87 -12.03 -7.86
N GLU A 699 25.24 -13.01 -7.08
CA GLU A 699 24.20 -13.85 -6.43
C GLU A 699 23.89 -13.35 -5.02
N GLU A 700 24.84 -12.69 -4.32
CA GLU A 700 24.62 -12.48 -2.87
C GLU A 700 24.43 -11.00 -2.57
N LYS A 701 24.44 -10.16 -3.62
CA LYS A 701 24.31 -8.71 -3.34
C LYS A 701 22.93 -8.40 -2.78
N PHE A 702 21.91 -9.22 -2.93
CA PHE A 702 20.55 -8.96 -2.43
C PHE A 702 20.48 -9.24 -0.92
N ASN A 703 21.57 -9.77 -0.37
CA ASN A 703 21.62 -9.99 1.09
C ASN A 703 22.43 -8.91 1.80
N CYS A 704 22.88 -7.97 1.00
CA CYS A 704 23.65 -6.88 1.63
C CYS A 704 22.70 -5.76 2.08
N THR A 705 23.21 -5.07 3.18
CA THR A 705 22.21 -4.13 3.74
C THR A 705 22.85 -2.76 3.99
N LEU A 706 24.16 -2.61 3.73
CA LEU A 706 24.80 -1.37 4.23
C LEU A 706 24.97 -0.37 3.09
N GLY A 707 24.51 -0.84 1.83
CA GLY A 707 24.50 0.16 0.73
C GLY A 707 25.82 0.18 -0.03
N GLU A 708 26.76 -0.85 0.29
CA GLU A 708 28.01 -0.86 -0.47
C GLU A 708 27.75 -1.28 -1.94
N LYS A 709 28.50 -0.56 -2.85
CA LYS A 709 28.36 -0.82 -4.31
C LYS A 709 29.64 -1.47 -4.84
N LEU A 710 29.38 -2.25 -5.91
CA LEU A 710 30.55 -3.01 -6.44
C LEU A 710 31.63 -2.03 -6.93
N ASP A 711 31.21 -0.96 -7.53
CA ASP A 711 32.24 -0.01 -8.00
C ASP A 711 33.06 0.57 -6.83
N ASP A 712 32.45 0.70 -5.66
CA ASP A 712 33.22 1.18 -4.47
C ASP A 712 34.23 0.12 -4.01
N ILE A 713 33.88 -1.11 -4.07
CA ILE A 713 34.77 -2.17 -3.58
C ILE A 713 35.92 -2.29 -4.58
N LEU A 714 35.66 -2.17 -5.94
CA LEU A 714 36.73 -2.19 -6.95
C LEU A 714 37.69 -1.01 -6.77
N THR A 715 37.06 0.09 -6.44
CA THR A 715 37.90 1.29 -6.25
C THR A 715 38.83 1.08 -5.05
N PHE A 716 38.29 0.46 -3.96
CA PHE A 716 39.14 0.16 -2.80
C PHE A 716 40.29 -0.78 -3.19
N CYS A 717 40.09 -1.80 -4.04
CA CYS A 717 41.17 -2.69 -4.51
C CYS A 717 42.21 -1.91 -5.31
N GLY A 718 41.69 -0.99 -6.18
CA GLY A 718 42.64 -0.15 -6.95
C GLY A 718 43.55 0.67 -6.03
N GLU A 719 42.98 1.20 -4.98
CA GLU A 719 43.81 2.02 -4.04
C GLU A 719 44.85 1.14 -3.34
N MET A 720 44.45 -0.03 -2.94
CA MET A 720 45.42 -0.95 -2.30
C MET A 720 46.57 -1.30 -3.26
N SER A 721 46.22 -1.57 -4.56
CA SER A 721 47.25 -1.92 -5.56
C SER A 721 48.23 -0.75 -5.78
N LEU A 722 47.67 0.41 -5.76
CA LEU A 722 48.55 1.58 -5.94
C LEU A 722 49.54 1.69 -4.78
N GLU A 723 49.07 1.44 -3.56
CA GLU A 723 49.97 1.52 -2.38
C GLU A 723 51.07 0.47 -2.45
N GLU A 724 50.79 -0.63 -3.18
CA GLU A 724 51.82 -1.69 -3.30
C GLU A 724 52.66 -1.49 -4.58
N ASP A 725 52.43 -0.32 -5.20
CA ASP A 725 53.16 0.05 -6.43
C ASP A 725 52.86 -0.91 -7.58
N ASP A 726 51.73 -1.62 -7.57
CA ASP A 726 51.23 -2.40 -8.73
C ASP A 726 50.32 -1.52 -9.61
N LEU A 727 50.91 -0.83 -10.55
CA LEU A 727 50.19 0.21 -11.33
C LEU A 727 49.25 -0.43 -12.34
N GLU A 728 49.68 -1.50 -12.87
CA GLU A 728 48.83 -2.17 -13.87
C GLU A 728 47.54 -2.71 -13.21
N GLY A 729 47.73 -3.35 -12.08
CA GLY A 729 46.54 -3.83 -11.34
C GLY A 729 45.61 -2.69 -10.92
N ALA A 730 46.24 -1.64 -10.42
CA ALA A 730 45.41 -0.49 -9.98
C ALA A 730 44.62 0.09 -11.14
N HIS A 731 45.26 0.30 -12.28
CA HIS A 731 44.55 0.83 -13.45
C HIS A 731 43.39 -0.08 -13.87
N GLN A 732 43.59 -1.40 -13.80
CA GLN A 732 42.51 -2.34 -14.20
C GLN A 732 41.30 -2.21 -13.28
N TYR A 733 41.55 -2.09 -12.02
CA TYR A 733 40.40 -2.00 -11.10
C TYR A 733 39.68 -0.66 -11.26
N PHE A 734 40.41 0.45 -11.33
CA PHE A 734 39.72 1.74 -11.49
C PHE A 734 38.93 1.79 -12.81
N SER A 735 39.50 1.21 -13.81
CA SER A 735 38.76 1.20 -15.10
C SER A 735 37.47 0.38 -14.98
N ALA A 736 37.64 -0.78 -14.32
CA ALA A 736 36.43 -1.61 -14.15
C ALA A 736 35.37 -0.86 -13.32
N ALA A 737 35.81 -0.21 -12.27
CA ALA A 737 34.85 0.59 -11.47
C ALA A 737 34.17 1.67 -12.31
N LEU A 738 34.88 2.37 -13.17
CA LEU A 738 34.30 3.49 -13.97
C LEU A 738 33.42 2.93 -15.09
N LYS A 739 33.72 1.67 -15.49
CA LYS A 739 32.78 1.08 -16.48
C LYS A 739 31.42 0.79 -15.83
N LEU A 740 31.53 0.48 -14.53
CA LEU A 740 30.25 0.21 -13.83
C LEU A 740 29.54 1.52 -13.45
N ASN A 741 30.34 2.44 -13.04
CA ASN A 741 29.78 3.73 -12.64
C ASN A 741 30.75 4.87 -13.02
N PRO A 742 30.39 5.48 -14.13
CA PRO A 742 31.29 6.53 -14.64
C PRO A 742 31.30 7.76 -13.73
N GLU A 743 30.36 7.79 -12.77
CA GLU A 743 30.30 8.97 -11.88
C GLU A 743 31.03 8.69 -10.55
N ASN A 744 31.83 7.64 -10.49
CA ASN A 744 32.60 7.36 -9.26
C ASN A 744 33.86 8.24 -9.19
N SER A 745 33.76 9.23 -8.33
CA SER A 745 34.83 10.27 -8.32
C SER A 745 36.13 9.72 -7.74
N ARG A 746 36.04 8.78 -6.79
CA ARG A 746 37.26 8.19 -6.19
C ARG A 746 38.02 7.35 -7.23
N ALA A 747 37.28 6.67 -8.05
CA ALA A 747 37.96 5.87 -9.09
C ALA A 747 38.62 6.78 -10.14
N CYS A 748 37.94 7.95 -10.44
CA CYS A 748 38.58 8.90 -11.38
C CYS A 748 39.90 9.41 -10.83
N ILE A 749 39.90 9.66 -9.53
CA ILE A 749 41.15 10.17 -8.93
C ILE A 749 42.22 9.09 -8.98
N GLY A 750 41.83 7.88 -8.57
CA GLY A 750 42.78 6.75 -8.62
C GLY A 750 43.36 6.55 -10.03
N ALA A 751 42.46 6.56 -11.06
CA ALA A 751 42.96 6.42 -12.45
C ALA A 751 43.91 7.56 -12.82
N GLY A 752 43.59 8.79 -12.37
CA GLY A 752 44.50 9.95 -12.60
C GLY A 752 45.88 9.71 -12.01
N LYS A 753 45.93 9.13 -10.80
CA LYS A 753 47.24 8.88 -10.16
C LYS A 753 48.04 7.84 -10.96
N CYS A 754 47.32 6.86 -11.53
CA CYS A 754 48.04 5.87 -12.34
C CYS A 754 48.67 6.54 -13.58
N PHE A 755 47.90 7.46 -14.27
CA PHE A 755 48.42 8.13 -15.48
C PHE A 755 49.59 9.07 -15.14
N GLU A 756 49.45 9.66 -13.99
CA GLU A 756 50.54 10.56 -13.57
C GLU A 756 51.83 9.78 -13.33
N ARG A 757 51.78 8.62 -12.78
CA ARG A 757 52.99 7.84 -12.43
C ARG A 757 53.65 7.26 -13.67
N ILE A 758 52.81 7.20 -14.80
CA ILE A 758 53.48 6.64 -16.01
C ILE A 758 53.75 7.77 -17.00
N GLY A 759 53.59 9.04 -16.53
CA GLY A 759 54.04 10.23 -17.31
C GLY A 759 52.99 10.68 -18.32
N GLN A 760 51.74 10.19 -18.26
CA GLN A 760 50.68 10.68 -19.16
C GLN A 760 49.88 11.80 -18.48
N TYR A 761 50.33 12.98 -18.46
CA TYR A 761 49.82 14.08 -17.62
C TYR A 761 48.51 14.65 -18.20
N ASP A 762 48.39 14.55 -19.54
CA ASP A 762 47.13 15.06 -20.11
C ASP A 762 45.95 14.17 -19.69
N SER A 763 46.18 12.93 -19.74
CA SER A 763 45.11 11.99 -19.31
C SER A 763 44.83 12.12 -17.81
N ALA A 764 45.91 12.25 -17.08
CA ALA A 764 45.72 12.43 -15.62
C ALA A 764 44.92 13.70 -15.32
N LYS A 765 45.26 14.78 -16.01
CA LYS A 765 44.50 16.04 -15.82
C LYS A 765 43.01 15.84 -16.15
N THR A 766 42.74 15.14 -17.22
CA THR A 766 41.33 14.91 -17.60
C THR A 766 40.59 14.15 -16.49
N MET A 767 41.25 13.07 -15.97
CA MET A 767 40.55 12.29 -14.94
C MET A 767 40.31 13.15 -13.69
N TYR A 768 41.24 13.98 -13.25
CA TYR A 768 41.06 14.83 -12.07
C TYR A 768 39.96 15.87 -12.30
N GLU A 769 39.93 16.41 -13.51
CA GLU A 769 38.86 17.39 -13.80
C GLU A 769 37.48 16.74 -13.72
N TRP A 770 37.46 15.54 -14.25
CA TRP A 770 36.16 14.82 -14.16
C TRP A 770 35.80 14.56 -12.70
N ALA A 771 36.79 14.09 -11.93
CA ALA A 771 36.50 13.86 -10.49
C ALA A 771 36.03 15.15 -9.80
N LYS A 772 36.70 16.28 -10.14
CA LYS A 772 36.28 17.58 -9.57
C LYS A 772 34.83 17.92 -9.94
N LYS A 773 34.40 17.56 -11.14
CA LYS A 773 33.01 17.86 -11.55
C LYS A 773 32.02 16.98 -10.78
N LEU A 774 32.47 15.83 -10.42
CA LEU A 774 31.53 14.87 -9.79
C LEU A 774 31.47 15.08 -8.29
N ASP A 775 32.49 15.53 -7.68
CA ASP A 775 32.53 15.75 -6.22
C ASP A 775 33.40 16.99 -5.91
N LYS A 776 32.62 18.08 -5.40
CA LYS A 776 33.28 19.39 -5.21
C LYS A 776 34.16 19.40 -3.97
N ASN A 777 33.96 18.35 -3.13
CA ASN A 777 34.81 18.23 -1.94
C ASN A 777 36.07 17.40 -2.20
#